data_AF-A0ABD1WP35-F1
#
_entry.id   AF-A0ABD1WP35-F1
#
_cell.length_a   1.000
_cell.length_b   1.000
_cell.length_c   1.000
_cell.angle_alpha   90.00
_cell.angle_beta   90.00
_cell.angle_gamma   90.00
#
_symmetry.space_group_name_H-M   'P 1'
#
loop_
_entity.id
_entity.type
_entity.pdbx_description
1 polymer ?
#
loop_
_entity_poly.entity_id
_entity_poly.type
_entity_poly.pdbx_seq_one_letter_code
_entity_poly.pdbx_strand_id
1 'polypeptide(L)'
;MSSMYDHVNFLAIDFSIQSPDYSSVVEYDMFSGQQVLIRIVVEYISYVSSSHGCLTDMLESLEALPKIRNNEEDTDKIRNFFQESVSLGQELKVFFTVPNQQILSNISPTPNPNEVVAAFINFLLLMVEVILCFQPDLIACVKGSIQNLRTELGFLIAFLGDTAMHLQPTKNIVIDIEAVVNEVGSFLYSFFFIIIIVFNLTTEKKETIKAMKDIEDVVSEVQNFLHSLEDMPLLNKNAMTDIKALVHEVGSFLDFVIFTGNDQIPKSKILDLALSHLLRKFEFLKTKIKEHCITVSKMPSDMAPKTAVVSLFIIDSVLDDLMHLINNKSDRIVGVDDQIVKLHEELMLLGSSVTNIAVQQEAEHEDLVIRTRDVAYEVEYVINSFSHDWYLTLRLPQLIEKIHLITMSMKNNIDAAGMAEVAKYPGEHLSSQSKEPPILEDIVVGFDNVAIEIVEQLVGETEQLRIISIVGMPGLGKTTLANKLYDHPSVLYHFHKRAWCVVSQTYNKNNVLIDILSSIKNYKRETIMNMDDEILAEDLYKSLKGWRYLIVMDDIWDTKSWDDLKRYFPDDGIGSRILFTTRNKEVGSKASSNSVINALPFLSEAECWELLQRKVFQDENCPQELLDIGKQIATNCHGLPLAVVVIAGVLANMDNKEHLWQKVARNLSSHISRNPVNCIQILELSYKHLPMHLKPCLLYFGALEEDKEIPVRKLIWLWVAEGYIKKEEHKSLEDVALEYVVKLIDRSLLLVSERRFDGGIKTCKIHDLLQEMCSRIAEENNFLKVVKL
;
A
#
# COMPACT_ATOMS: atom_id res chain seq x y z
N MET A 1 -1.94 -12.34 60.06
CA MET A 1 -1.67 -13.57 60.86
C MET A 1 -0.49 -14.24 60.17
N SER A 2 0.75 -13.90 60.55
CA SER A 2 1.65 -14.70 61.41
C SER A 2 2.06 -16.02 60.73
N SER A 3 3.31 -16.44 60.53
CA SER A 3 4.70 -16.04 60.86
C SER A 3 5.58 -17.07 60.10
N MET A 4 6.62 -16.71 59.30
CA MET A 4 8.00 -16.36 59.66
C MET A 4 8.89 -17.52 60.18
N TYR A 5 10.13 -17.58 59.62
CA TYR A 5 11.36 -18.37 59.91
C TYR A 5 11.62 -19.63 59.06
N ASP A 6 12.50 -19.60 58.03
CA ASP A 6 14.00 -19.53 58.02
C ASP A 6 14.64 -20.90 58.33
N HIS A 7 15.75 -21.42 57.79
CA HIS A 7 16.92 -21.02 56.98
C HIS A 7 17.47 -22.36 56.38
N VAL A 8 18.28 -22.47 55.31
CA VAL A 8 19.71 -22.11 55.20
C VAL A 8 20.14 -22.30 53.74
N ASN A 9 20.76 -21.27 53.16
CA ASN A 9 21.63 -21.33 51.98
C ASN A 9 23.05 -21.73 52.42
N PHE A 10 23.77 -22.51 51.59
CA PHE A 10 25.17 -22.31 51.12
C PHE A 10 25.84 -23.65 50.79
N LEU A 11 26.14 -23.85 49.50
CA LEU A 11 27.51 -23.95 48.99
C LEU A 11 27.47 -23.87 47.45
N ALA A 12 27.99 -22.76 46.93
CA ALA A 12 28.35 -22.58 45.54
C ALA A 12 29.62 -23.40 45.24
N ILE A 13 29.62 -24.12 44.11
CA ILE A 13 30.77 -24.21 43.22
C ILE A 13 30.23 -24.07 41.80
N ASP A 14 30.42 -22.88 41.25
CA ASP A 14 30.40 -22.60 39.81
C ASP A 14 31.85 -22.72 39.28
N PHE A 15 31.98 -22.74 37.95
CA PHE A 15 33.14 -22.91 37.06
C PHE A 15 33.17 -24.27 36.33
N SER A 16 33.10 -24.40 35.01
CA SER A 16 32.88 -23.51 33.84
C SER A 16 33.30 -24.30 32.58
N ILE A 17 32.66 -24.02 31.43
CA ILE A 17 33.13 -24.24 30.03
C ILE A 17 32.92 -25.68 29.49
N GLN A 18 32.22 -25.96 28.37
CA GLN A 18 31.56 -25.15 27.32
C GLN A 18 30.54 -26.02 26.52
N SER A 19 29.33 -25.47 26.33
CA SER A 19 28.34 -25.54 25.22
C SER A 19 28.60 -26.40 23.95
N PRO A 20 27.53 -26.85 23.22
CA PRO A 20 26.25 -26.15 23.12
C PRO A 20 24.97 -26.94 23.46
N ASP A 21 24.17 -26.26 24.28
CA ASP A 21 22.73 -26.35 24.39
C ASP A 21 22.06 -26.14 23.03
N TYR A 22 21.27 -27.13 22.61
CA TYR A 22 20.15 -26.94 21.70
C TYR A 22 18.93 -26.53 22.54
N SER A 23 18.96 -25.31 23.09
CA SER A 23 17.78 -24.66 23.66
C SER A 23 17.30 -23.57 22.70
N SER A 24 16.75 -24.00 21.56
CA SER A 24 15.70 -23.27 20.85
C SER A 24 14.52 -24.22 20.76
N VAL A 25 13.89 -24.44 21.92
CA VAL A 25 12.53 -24.94 21.97
C VAL A 25 11.70 -23.85 21.31
N VAL A 26 11.46 -24.00 20.01
CA VAL A 26 10.21 -23.50 19.42
C VAL A 26 9.16 -24.23 20.22
N GLU A 27 8.53 -23.51 21.16
CA GLU A 27 7.23 -23.90 21.66
C GLU A 27 6.35 -24.05 20.43
N TYR A 28 6.22 -25.29 19.95
CA TYR A 28 5.05 -25.71 19.21
C TYR A 28 3.90 -25.50 20.19
N ASP A 29 3.36 -24.28 20.22
CA ASP A 29 2.03 -24.01 20.71
C ASP A 29 1.18 -25.17 20.20
N MET A 30 0.68 -25.97 21.14
CA MET A 30 -0.13 -27.13 20.84
C MET A 30 -1.24 -26.70 19.89
N PHE A 31 -1.07 -27.05 18.62
CA PHE A 31 -2.07 -26.85 17.59
C PHE A 31 -3.35 -27.52 18.09
N SER A 32 -4.38 -26.73 18.34
CA SER A 32 -5.77 -27.21 18.50
C SER A 32 -6.19 -28.12 17.33
N GLY A 33 -5.48 -28.02 16.19
CA GLY A 33 -5.56 -28.90 15.03
C GLY A 33 -5.18 -30.36 15.27
N GLN A 34 -4.28 -30.72 16.20
CA GLN A 34 -3.92 -32.14 16.43
C GLN A 34 -5.11 -32.96 16.95
N GLN A 35 -5.91 -32.41 17.87
CA GLN A 35 -7.14 -33.06 18.33
C GLN A 35 -8.20 -33.16 17.21
N VAL A 36 -8.26 -32.17 16.31
CA VAL A 36 -9.17 -32.16 15.16
C VAL A 36 -8.72 -33.14 14.07
N LEU A 37 -7.42 -33.25 13.83
CA LEU A 37 -6.78 -34.19 12.91
C LEU A 37 -7.06 -35.63 13.30
N ILE A 38 -6.83 -35.95 14.57
CA ILE A 38 -7.09 -37.27 15.13
C ILE A 38 -8.58 -37.54 15.05
N ARG A 39 -9.44 -36.55 15.32
CA ARG A 39 -10.88 -36.73 15.18
C ARG A 39 -11.33 -36.96 13.74
N ILE A 40 -10.82 -36.23 12.75
CA ILE A 40 -11.17 -36.39 11.33
C ILE A 40 -10.64 -37.73 10.81
N VAL A 41 -9.40 -38.08 11.14
CA VAL A 41 -8.81 -39.37 10.79
C VAL A 41 -9.62 -40.47 11.47
N VAL A 42 -9.78 -40.46 12.80
CA VAL A 42 -10.59 -41.42 13.57
C VAL A 42 -12.02 -41.52 13.04
N GLU A 43 -12.71 -40.42 12.71
CA GLU A 43 -14.07 -40.45 12.13
C GLU A 43 -14.07 -41.06 10.71
N TYR A 44 -13.05 -40.80 9.89
CA TYR A 44 -12.85 -41.46 8.59
C TYR A 44 -12.54 -42.97 8.75
N ILE A 45 -11.67 -43.34 9.68
CA ILE A 45 -11.34 -44.73 10.03
C ILE A 45 -12.59 -45.47 10.53
N SER A 46 -13.37 -44.81 11.40
CA SER A 46 -14.62 -45.30 11.98
C SER A 46 -15.68 -45.62 10.93
N TYR A 47 -15.66 -44.90 9.81
CA TYR A 47 -16.59 -45.10 8.70
C TYR A 47 -16.17 -46.25 7.79
N VAL A 48 -14.86 -46.56 7.69
CA VAL A 48 -14.31 -47.48 6.69
C VAL A 48 -13.97 -48.87 7.23
N SER A 49 -13.70 -49.06 8.53
CA SER A 49 -13.35 -50.37 9.11
C SER A 49 -14.29 -50.80 10.25
N SER A 50 -14.66 -52.09 10.26
CA SER A 50 -15.40 -52.72 11.38
C SER A 50 -14.51 -53.07 12.58
N SER A 51 -13.21 -52.82 12.49
CA SER A 51 -12.17 -53.23 13.46
C SER A 51 -11.79 -52.08 14.41
N HIS A 52 -12.78 -51.37 14.91
CA HIS A 52 -12.66 -50.10 15.66
C HIS A 52 -11.67 -50.10 16.84
N GLY A 53 -11.65 -51.16 17.68
CA GLY A 53 -10.85 -51.16 18.91
C GLY A 53 -9.34 -51.08 18.64
N CYS A 54 -8.83 -51.97 17.80
CA CYS A 54 -7.40 -52.13 17.52
C CYS A 54 -6.78 -50.90 16.81
N LEU A 55 -7.56 -50.16 16.03
CA LEU A 55 -7.10 -48.95 15.33
C LEU A 55 -6.95 -47.74 16.27
N THR A 56 -7.81 -47.61 17.28
CA THR A 56 -7.69 -46.55 18.30
C THR A 56 -6.46 -46.74 19.16
N ASP A 57 -6.21 -47.98 19.60
CA ASP A 57 -5.03 -48.35 20.40
C ASP A 57 -3.72 -48.12 19.62
N MET A 58 -3.72 -48.40 18.32
CA MET A 58 -2.59 -48.14 17.42
C MET A 58 -2.32 -46.63 17.23
N LEU A 59 -3.37 -45.80 17.12
CA LEU A 59 -3.24 -44.34 17.00
C LEU A 59 -2.76 -43.68 18.30
N GLU A 60 -3.28 -44.11 19.46
CA GLU A 60 -2.77 -43.67 20.77
C GLU A 60 -1.30 -44.06 20.96
N SER A 61 -0.91 -45.23 20.47
CA SER A 61 0.48 -45.68 20.46
C SER A 61 1.38 -44.81 19.57
N LEU A 62 0.91 -44.39 18.38
CA LEU A 62 1.61 -43.47 17.46
C LEU A 62 1.90 -42.10 18.10
N GLU A 63 0.98 -41.56 18.91
CA GLU A 63 1.18 -40.29 19.62
C GLU A 63 2.23 -40.36 20.73
N ALA A 64 2.44 -41.55 21.29
CA ALA A 64 3.42 -41.77 22.34
C ALA A 64 4.86 -41.95 21.79
N LEU A 65 5.01 -42.35 20.51
CA LEU A 65 6.31 -42.67 19.89
C LEU A 65 7.32 -41.50 19.88
N PRO A 66 6.96 -40.23 19.60
CA PRO A 66 7.91 -39.11 19.62
C PRO A 66 8.51 -38.80 21.00
N LYS A 67 7.96 -39.38 22.08
CA LYS A 67 8.39 -39.16 23.47
C LYS A 67 9.35 -40.24 24.00
N ILE A 68 9.72 -41.21 23.18
CA ILE A 68 10.53 -42.39 23.54
C ILE A 68 12.00 -42.00 23.78
N ARG A 69 12.60 -42.50 24.88
CA ARG A 69 13.97 -42.17 25.33
C ARG A 69 14.94 -43.36 25.29
N ASN A 70 14.65 -44.39 24.50
CA ASN A 70 15.48 -45.58 24.33
C ASN A 70 15.69 -46.40 25.62
N ASN A 71 14.63 -46.67 26.38
CA ASN A 71 14.65 -47.59 27.53
C ASN A 71 13.97 -48.95 27.20
N GLU A 72 14.18 -49.99 28.01
CA GLU A 72 13.55 -51.32 27.78
C GLU A 72 12.02 -51.26 27.70
N GLU A 73 11.38 -50.41 28.50
CA GLU A 73 9.93 -50.18 28.49
C GLU A 73 9.43 -49.53 27.18
N ASP A 74 10.26 -48.72 26.52
CA ASP A 74 9.94 -48.14 25.21
C ASP A 74 10.03 -49.17 24.08
N THR A 75 10.88 -50.19 24.26
CA THR A 75 11.08 -51.27 23.28
C THR A 75 9.86 -52.18 23.21
N ASP A 76 9.18 -52.41 24.35
CA ASP A 76 7.94 -53.19 24.41
C ASP A 76 6.74 -52.42 23.85
N LYS A 77 6.67 -51.09 24.04
CA LYS A 77 5.65 -50.23 23.42
C LYS A 77 5.77 -50.20 21.89
N ILE A 78 6.99 -50.06 21.39
CA ILE A 78 7.29 -50.14 19.95
C ILE A 78 6.91 -51.54 19.41
N ARG A 79 7.22 -52.62 20.16
CA ARG A 79 6.87 -53.99 19.77
C ARG A 79 5.35 -54.20 19.67
N ASN A 80 4.58 -53.72 20.65
CA ASN A 80 3.12 -53.85 20.64
C ASN A 80 2.49 -53.08 19.48
N PHE A 81 2.92 -51.82 19.27
CA PHE A 81 2.51 -51.00 18.13
C PHE A 81 2.75 -51.72 16.79
N PHE A 82 3.88 -52.41 16.67
CA PHE A 82 4.19 -53.18 15.47
C PHE A 82 3.37 -54.45 15.30
N GLN A 83 3.09 -55.18 16.38
CA GLN A 83 2.23 -56.37 16.32
C GLN A 83 0.80 -56.00 15.91
N GLU A 84 0.29 -54.88 16.41
CA GLU A 84 -1.01 -54.31 16.02
C GLU A 84 -0.99 -53.86 14.55
N SER A 85 0.08 -53.18 14.12
CA SER A 85 0.24 -52.75 12.72
C SER A 85 0.28 -53.92 11.72
N VAL A 86 0.96 -55.02 12.06
CA VAL A 86 0.94 -56.24 11.22
C VAL A 86 -0.45 -56.86 11.15
N SER A 87 -1.19 -56.84 12.25
CA SER A 87 -2.55 -57.41 12.31
C SER A 87 -3.56 -56.63 11.46
N LEU A 88 -3.32 -55.34 11.23
CA LEU A 88 -4.16 -54.45 10.43
C LEU A 88 -3.79 -54.42 8.93
N GLY A 89 -2.63 -54.97 8.55
CA GLY A 89 -2.27 -55.33 7.16
C GLY A 89 -2.74 -54.36 6.07
N GLN A 90 -3.53 -54.86 5.11
CA GLN A 90 -4.03 -54.07 3.96
C GLN A 90 -5.06 -52.99 4.34
N GLU A 91 -5.72 -53.07 5.50
CA GLU A 91 -6.62 -52.02 5.98
C GLU A 91 -5.83 -50.72 6.24
N LEU A 92 -4.53 -50.81 6.57
CA LEU A 92 -3.67 -49.65 6.78
C LEU A 92 -3.42 -48.83 5.52
N LYS A 93 -3.52 -49.43 4.32
CA LYS A 93 -3.23 -48.73 3.05
C LYS A 93 -4.15 -47.54 2.81
N VAL A 94 -5.41 -47.67 3.25
CA VAL A 94 -6.42 -46.61 3.14
C VAL A 94 -5.99 -45.35 3.91
N PHE A 95 -5.22 -45.50 4.99
CA PHE A 95 -4.71 -44.36 5.78
C PHE A 95 -3.50 -43.67 5.16
N PHE A 96 -2.93 -44.21 4.09
CA PHE A 96 -1.86 -43.57 3.32
C PHE A 96 -2.37 -43.03 1.97
N THR A 97 -3.67 -42.79 1.85
CA THR A 97 -4.28 -42.08 0.72
C THR A 97 -5.22 -40.99 1.27
N VAL A 98 -5.23 -39.83 0.64
CA VAL A 98 -6.15 -38.73 0.93
C VAL A 98 -7.60 -39.26 0.80
N PRO A 99 -8.46 -39.04 1.81
CA PRO A 99 -9.85 -39.49 1.76
C PRO A 99 -10.62 -38.94 0.55
N ASN A 100 -11.39 -39.81 -0.11
CA ASN A 100 -12.21 -39.41 -1.25
C ASN A 100 -13.29 -38.38 -0.84
N GLN A 101 -13.43 -37.32 -1.63
CA GLN A 101 -14.44 -36.25 -1.44
C GLN A 101 -15.88 -36.77 -1.31
N GLN A 102 -16.24 -37.89 -1.93
CA GLN A 102 -17.57 -38.52 -1.81
C GLN A 102 -17.86 -39.11 -0.43
N ILE A 103 -16.81 -39.51 0.31
CA ILE A 103 -16.93 -40.03 1.67
C ILE A 103 -17.02 -38.86 2.66
N LEU A 104 -16.22 -37.82 2.42
CA LEU A 104 -16.15 -36.60 3.23
C LEU A 104 -17.42 -35.74 3.17
N SER A 105 -18.19 -35.80 2.08
CA SER A 105 -19.48 -35.11 1.95
C SER A 105 -20.55 -35.62 2.93
N ASN A 106 -20.35 -36.79 3.53
CA ASN A 106 -21.25 -37.38 4.51
C ASN A 106 -20.92 -36.96 5.95
N ILE A 107 -19.80 -36.26 6.16
CA ILE A 107 -19.36 -35.70 7.44
C ILE A 107 -19.91 -34.27 7.55
N SER A 108 -20.48 -33.90 8.70
CA SER A 108 -21.10 -32.59 8.92
C SER A 108 -20.45 -31.84 10.08
N PRO A 109 -19.90 -30.62 9.86
CA PRO A 109 -19.83 -29.90 8.58
C PRO A 109 -18.86 -30.55 7.59
N THR A 110 -19.14 -30.42 6.28
CA THR A 110 -18.28 -30.96 5.23
C THR A 110 -16.92 -30.25 5.27
N PRO A 111 -15.81 -30.96 5.49
CA PRO A 111 -14.51 -30.33 5.67
C PRO A 111 -14.00 -29.72 4.36
N ASN A 112 -13.25 -28.61 4.45
CA ASN A 112 -12.65 -27.97 3.28
C ASN A 112 -11.58 -28.92 2.68
N PRO A 113 -11.55 -29.17 1.37
CA PRO A 113 -10.53 -29.99 0.73
C PRO A 113 -9.09 -29.61 1.13
N ASN A 114 -8.80 -28.32 1.33
CA ASN A 114 -7.48 -27.85 1.74
C ASN A 114 -7.13 -28.31 3.16
N GLU A 115 -8.10 -28.26 4.09
CA GLU A 115 -7.93 -28.71 5.47
C GLU A 115 -7.70 -30.22 5.53
N VAL A 116 -8.41 -30.98 4.69
CA VAL A 116 -8.25 -32.43 4.58
C VAL A 116 -6.86 -32.80 4.05
N VAL A 117 -6.42 -32.15 2.97
CA VAL A 117 -5.09 -32.40 2.41
C VAL A 117 -3.98 -31.96 3.38
N ALA A 118 -4.14 -30.83 4.08
CA ALA A 118 -3.20 -30.37 5.10
C ALA A 118 -3.12 -31.33 6.30
N ALA A 119 -4.27 -31.84 6.76
CA ALA A 119 -4.32 -32.87 7.79
C ALA A 119 -3.61 -34.16 7.33
N PHE A 120 -3.82 -34.57 6.09
CA PHE A 120 -3.15 -35.75 5.56
C PHE A 120 -1.62 -35.56 5.46
N ILE A 121 -1.13 -34.39 5.04
CA ILE A 121 0.31 -34.07 5.03
C ILE A 121 0.91 -34.13 6.44
N ASN A 122 0.21 -33.62 7.45
CA ASN A 122 0.63 -33.73 8.86
C ASN A 122 0.80 -35.18 9.31
N PHE A 123 -0.13 -36.06 8.92
CA PHE A 123 -0.01 -37.49 9.20
C PHE A 123 1.23 -38.10 8.52
N LEU A 124 1.48 -37.76 7.25
CA LEU A 124 2.68 -38.24 6.55
C LEU A 124 3.98 -37.71 7.18
N LEU A 125 4.00 -36.45 7.65
CA LEU A 125 5.12 -35.88 8.41
C LEU A 125 5.40 -36.66 9.69
N LEU A 126 4.35 -37.03 10.44
CA LEU A 126 4.50 -37.88 11.63
C LEU A 126 5.09 -39.25 11.27
N MET A 127 4.63 -39.87 10.19
CA MET A 127 5.17 -41.14 9.71
C MET A 127 6.65 -41.04 9.31
N VAL A 128 7.05 -39.93 8.71
CA VAL A 128 8.45 -39.66 8.40
C VAL A 128 9.30 -39.56 9.68
N GLU A 129 8.82 -38.88 10.72
CA GLU A 129 9.52 -38.85 12.02
C GLU A 129 9.67 -40.24 12.63
N VAL A 130 8.59 -41.03 12.63
CA VAL A 130 8.61 -42.42 13.12
C VAL A 130 9.64 -43.25 12.37
N ILE A 131 9.71 -43.12 11.04
CA ILE A 131 10.72 -43.77 10.20
C ILE A 131 12.15 -43.35 10.59
N LEU A 132 12.38 -42.05 10.81
CA LEU A 132 13.69 -41.51 11.16
C LEU A 132 14.18 -41.94 12.57
N CYS A 133 13.27 -42.38 13.44
CA CYS A 133 13.60 -42.92 14.77
C CYS A 133 14.12 -44.37 14.76
N PHE A 134 13.98 -45.12 13.65
CA PHE A 134 14.43 -46.52 13.59
C PHE A 134 15.94 -46.68 13.46
N GLN A 135 16.47 -47.87 13.85
CA GLN A 135 17.90 -48.16 14.04
C GLN A 135 18.79 -47.52 12.96
N PRO A 136 19.83 -46.76 13.34
CA PRO A 136 20.63 -45.95 12.41
C PRO A 136 21.20 -46.74 11.22
N ASP A 137 21.56 -48.00 11.43
CA ASP A 137 22.26 -48.82 10.43
C ASP A 137 21.36 -49.23 9.25
N LEU A 138 20.04 -49.37 9.46
CA LEU A 138 19.06 -49.78 8.45
C LEU A 138 18.63 -48.62 7.53
N ILE A 139 18.55 -47.40 8.07
CA ILE A 139 18.11 -46.20 7.33
C ILE A 139 19.26 -45.27 6.93
N ALA A 140 20.50 -45.55 7.35
CA ALA A 140 21.68 -44.70 7.10
C ALA A 140 21.86 -44.33 5.62
N CYS A 141 21.57 -45.26 4.72
CA CYS A 141 21.73 -45.05 3.27
C CYS A 141 20.72 -44.06 2.67
N VAL A 142 19.54 -43.88 3.27
CA VAL A 142 18.43 -43.07 2.72
C VAL A 142 17.95 -41.95 3.65
N LYS A 143 18.57 -41.81 4.82
CA LYS A 143 18.23 -40.79 5.83
C LYS A 143 18.18 -39.36 5.26
N GLY A 144 19.14 -38.98 4.42
CA GLY A 144 19.16 -37.66 3.78
C GLY A 144 17.96 -37.43 2.85
N SER A 145 17.61 -38.43 2.05
CA SER A 145 16.48 -38.38 1.12
C SER A 145 15.13 -38.32 1.85
N ILE A 146 15.00 -39.03 2.99
CA ILE A 146 13.81 -38.97 3.86
C ILE A 146 13.70 -37.60 4.56
N GLN A 147 14.84 -37.00 4.96
CA GLN A 147 14.86 -35.64 5.52
C GLN A 147 14.46 -34.58 4.49
N ASN A 148 14.83 -34.76 3.22
CA ASN A 148 14.36 -33.90 2.13
C ASN A 148 12.85 -34.01 1.97
N LEU A 149 12.29 -35.24 1.97
CA LEU A 149 10.85 -35.46 1.90
C LEU A 149 10.09 -34.77 3.06
N ARG A 150 10.63 -34.81 4.28
CA ARG A 150 10.10 -34.04 5.42
C ARG A 150 10.05 -32.55 5.10
N THR A 151 11.12 -32.00 4.55
CA THR A 151 11.22 -30.58 4.20
C THR A 151 10.19 -30.20 3.12
N GLU A 152 10.02 -31.04 2.11
CA GLU A 152 9.07 -30.85 1.02
C GLU A 152 7.60 -30.90 1.48
N LEU A 153 7.26 -31.87 2.35
CA LEU A 153 5.94 -31.94 2.98
C LEU A 153 5.70 -30.74 3.91
N GLY A 154 6.73 -30.31 4.64
CA GLY A 154 6.73 -29.10 5.47
C GLY A 154 6.41 -27.82 4.68
N PHE A 155 6.94 -27.70 3.46
CA PHE A 155 6.61 -26.60 2.57
C PHE A 155 5.13 -26.61 2.14
N LEU A 156 4.60 -27.77 1.75
CA LEU A 156 3.20 -27.88 1.29
C LEU A 156 2.19 -27.59 2.39
N ILE A 157 2.47 -28.03 3.62
CA ILE A 157 1.60 -27.70 4.75
C ILE A 157 1.64 -26.21 5.09
N ALA A 158 2.80 -25.58 5.03
CA ALA A 158 2.92 -24.14 5.23
C ALA A 158 2.13 -23.36 4.14
N PHE A 159 2.14 -23.86 2.90
CA PHE A 159 1.33 -23.29 1.81
C PHE A 159 -0.19 -23.47 2.01
N LEU A 160 -0.65 -24.62 2.52
CA LEU A 160 -2.07 -24.92 2.68
C LEU A 160 -2.71 -24.40 3.97
N GLY A 161 -1.94 -24.34 5.07
CA GLY A 161 -2.44 -23.97 6.40
C GLY A 161 -2.72 -22.49 6.59
N ASP A 162 -2.19 -21.64 5.72
CA ASP A 162 -2.20 -20.19 5.87
C ASP A 162 -3.51 -19.55 5.33
N THR A 163 -4.64 -19.94 5.92
CA THR A 163 -6.00 -19.50 5.53
C THR A 163 -6.28 -18.00 5.79
N ALA A 164 -5.36 -17.29 6.44
CA ALA A 164 -5.39 -15.82 6.56
C ALA A 164 -5.05 -15.10 5.24
N MET A 165 -4.47 -15.81 4.26
CA MET A 165 -4.04 -15.25 3.00
C MET A 165 -5.20 -15.15 1.99
N HIS A 166 -5.35 -14.00 1.35
CA HIS A 166 -6.15 -13.86 0.13
C HIS A 166 -5.64 -14.73 -1.06
N LEU A 167 -4.60 -15.55 -0.88
CA LEU A 167 -4.15 -16.62 -1.78
C LEU A 167 -4.95 -17.91 -1.55
N GLN A 168 -6.25 -17.91 -1.86
CA GLN A 168 -6.98 -19.19 -1.92
C GLN A 168 -6.39 -20.05 -3.04
N PRO A 169 -5.82 -21.23 -2.74
CA PRO A 169 -5.27 -22.10 -3.78
C PRO A 169 -6.33 -22.42 -4.81
N THR A 170 -6.01 -22.29 -6.09
CA THR A 170 -6.96 -22.72 -7.12
C THR A 170 -7.23 -24.21 -6.99
N LYS A 171 -8.45 -24.65 -7.33
CA LYS A 171 -8.85 -26.07 -7.29
C LYS A 171 -7.85 -26.98 -8.01
N ASN A 172 -7.20 -26.50 -9.08
CA ASN A 172 -6.20 -27.25 -9.83
C ASN A 172 -4.92 -27.51 -9.02
N ILE A 173 -4.42 -26.50 -8.29
CA ILE A 173 -3.21 -26.64 -7.46
C ILE A 173 -3.46 -27.62 -6.32
N VAL A 174 -4.65 -27.57 -5.71
CA VAL A 174 -5.02 -28.50 -4.63
C VAL A 174 -5.07 -29.95 -5.14
N ILE A 175 -5.60 -30.18 -6.34
CA ILE A 175 -5.61 -31.50 -6.98
C ILE A 175 -4.19 -32.00 -7.28
N ASP A 176 -3.31 -31.11 -7.76
CA ASP A 176 -1.91 -31.45 -8.01
C ASP A 176 -1.16 -31.79 -6.71
N ILE A 177 -1.43 -31.04 -5.62
CA ILE A 177 -0.91 -31.34 -4.28
C ILE A 177 -1.40 -32.71 -3.82
N GLU A 178 -2.72 -32.95 -3.88
CA GLU A 178 -3.35 -34.21 -3.49
C GLU A 178 -2.71 -35.41 -4.22
N ALA A 179 -2.46 -35.29 -5.53
CA ALA A 179 -1.82 -36.33 -6.32
C ALA A 179 -0.40 -36.65 -5.83
N VAL A 180 0.44 -35.62 -5.61
CA VAL A 180 1.81 -35.81 -5.11
C VAL A 180 1.81 -36.42 -3.70
N VAL A 181 0.95 -35.91 -2.83
CA VAL A 181 0.87 -36.35 -1.43
C VAL A 181 0.35 -37.80 -1.34
N ASN A 182 -0.56 -38.22 -2.23
CA ASN A 182 -0.99 -39.63 -2.35
C ASN A 182 0.15 -40.57 -2.77
N GLU A 183 1.00 -40.14 -3.70
CA GLU A 183 2.16 -40.93 -4.09
C GLU A 183 3.19 -41.05 -2.96
N VAL A 184 3.39 -39.96 -2.21
CA VAL A 184 4.23 -39.97 -1.01
C VAL A 184 3.64 -40.90 0.05
N GLY A 185 2.32 -40.86 0.26
CA GLY A 185 1.63 -41.78 1.14
C GLY A 185 1.85 -43.24 0.74
N SER A 186 1.66 -43.58 -0.53
CA SER A 186 1.93 -44.92 -1.05
C SER A 186 3.38 -45.35 -0.84
N PHE A 187 4.34 -44.45 -1.06
CA PHE A 187 5.75 -44.72 -0.81
C PHE A 187 6.04 -44.99 0.67
N LEU A 188 5.52 -44.14 1.56
CA LEU A 188 5.72 -44.26 3.01
C LEU A 188 5.05 -45.52 3.56
N TYR A 189 3.88 -45.90 3.05
CA TYR A 189 3.22 -47.17 3.37
C TYR A 189 4.14 -48.35 3.05
N SER A 190 4.61 -48.45 1.80
CA SER A 190 5.48 -49.54 1.37
C SER A 190 6.78 -49.59 2.18
N PHE A 191 7.37 -48.43 2.48
CA PHE A 191 8.61 -48.33 3.26
C PHE A 191 8.41 -48.70 4.73
N PHE A 192 7.34 -48.21 5.35
CA PHE A 192 6.97 -48.50 6.74
C PHE A 192 6.72 -49.99 6.94
N PHE A 193 6.01 -50.65 6.04
CA PHE A 193 5.80 -52.11 6.11
C PHE A 193 7.07 -52.93 5.97
N ILE A 194 8.02 -52.50 5.12
CA ILE A 194 9.34 -53.14 5.05
C ILE A 194 10.03 -53.05 6.41
N ILE A 195 10.05 -51.88 7.06
CA ILE A 195 10.64 -51.73 8.39
C ILE A 195 9.97 -52.65 9.42
N ILE A 196 8.64 -52.76 9.40
CA ILE A 196 7.88 -53.63 10.32
C ILE A 196 8.30 -55.09 10.19
N ILE A 197 8.38 -55.60 8.95
CA ILE A 197 8.75 -56.99 8.69
C ILE A 197 10.18 -57.26 9.17
N VAL A 198 11.09 -56.33 8.88
CA VAL A 198 12.51 -56.44 9.29
C VAL A 198 12.65 -56.38 10.80
N PHE A 199 11.91 -55.51 11.48
CA PHE A 199 11.92 -55.44 12.93
C PHE A 199 11.45 -56.74 13.58
N ASN A 200 10.35 -57.33 13.11
CA ASN A 200 9.86 -58.63 13.62
C ASN A 200 10.88 -59.77 13.41
N LEU A 201 11.59 -59.76 12.27
CA LEU A 201 12.71 -60.67 12.02
C LEU A 201 13.84 -60.48 13.03
N THR A 202 14.10 -59.24 13.45
CA THR A 202 15.15 -58.90 14.42
C THR A 202 14.88 -59.36 15.84
N THR A 203 13.61 -59.44 16.22
CA THR A 203 13.22 -59.96 17.55
C THR A 203 13.35 -61.47 17.67
N GLU A 204 13.23 -62.24 16.57
CA GLU A 204 13.35 -63.71 16.59
C GLU A 204 14.78 -64.23 16.31
N LYS A 205 15.60 -63.51 15.53
CA LYS A 205 16.93 -63.98 15.09
C LYS A 205 18.06 -62.95 15.27
N LYS A 206 18.34 -62.55 16.52
CA LYS A 206 19.36 -61.52 16.86
C LYS A 206 20.77 -61.75 16.28
N GLU A 207 21.23 -62.99 16.07
CA GLU A 207 22.60 -63.26 15.58
C GLU A 207 22.73 -63.16 14.04
N THR A 208 21.67 -63.39 13.29
CA THR A 208 21.69 -63.37 11.81
C THR A 208 21.81 -61.95 11.24
N ILE A 209 21.34 -60.95 11.99
CA ILE A 209 21.26 -59.54 11.54
C ILE A 209 22.57 -58.78 11.69
N LYS A 210 23.43 -59.13 12.65
CA LYS A 210 24.79 -58.57 12.73
C LYS A 210 25.65 -58.92 11.51
N ALA A 211 25.23 -59.89 10.71
CA ALA A 211 25.90 -60.28 9.46
C ALA A 211 25.33 -59.58 8.22
N MET A 212 24.15 -58.93 8.32
CA MET A 212 23.50 -58.24 7.21
C MET A 212 24.19 -56.90 6.95
N LYS A 213 24.62 -56.67 5.71
CA LYS A 213 25.42 -55.49 5.32
C LYS A 213 24.67 -54.54 4.40
N ASP A 214 23.59 -54.99 3.78
CA ASP A 214 22.77 -54.17 2.87
C ASP A 214 21.31 -54.65 2.77
N ILE A 215 20.52 -53.93 1.96
CA ILE A 215 19.10 -54.22 1.70
C ILE A 215 18.89 -55.60 1.02
N GLU A 216 19.90 -56.17 0.37
CA GLU A 216 19.76 -57.47 -0.30
C GLU A 216 19.68 -58.62 0.71
N ASP A 217 20.49 -58.58 1.77
CA ASP A 217 20.41 -59.51 2.89
C ASP A 217 19.04 -59.44 3.58
N VAL A 218 18.48 -58.24 3.67
CA VAL A 218 17.16 -57.97 4.24
C VAL A 218 16.05 -58.57 3.37
N VAL A 219 16.08 -58.35 2.05
CA VAL A 219 15.07 -58.89 1.12
C VAL A 219 15.11 -60.42 1.08
N SER A 220 16.29 -61.03 1.06
CA SER A 220 16.43 -62.49 1.08
C SER A 220 15.96 -63.11 2.40
N GLU A 221 16.24 -62.50 3.56
CA GLU A 221 15.74 -63.03 4.84
C GLU A 221 14.23 -62.80 5.00
N VAL A 222 13.67 -61.71 4.46
CA VAL A 222 12.23 -61.51 4.33
C VAL A 222 11.62 -62.62 3.48
N GLN A 223 12.19 -62.94 2.31
CA GLN A 223 11.72 -64.06 1.47
C GLN A 223 11.80 -65.42 2.20
N ASN A 224 12.87 -65.67 2.95
CA ASN A 224 13.02 -66.90 3.74
C ASN A 224 12.01 -66.98 4.89
N PHE A 225 11.76 -65.86 5.59
CA PHE A 225 10.73 -65.77 6.63
C PHE A 225 9.34 -66.03 6.08
N LEU A 226 9.05 -65.48 4.90
CA LEU A 226 7.78 -65.69 4.20
C LEU A 226 7.56 -67.16 3.82
N HIS A 227 8.60 -67.89 3.43
CA HIS A 227 8.53 -69.34 3.28
C HIS A 227 8.31 -70.06 4.62
N SER A 228 8.93 -69.61 5.72
CA SER A 228 8.75 -70.23 7.03
C SER A 228 7.38 -69.98 7.67
N LEU A 229 6.68 -68.90 7.27
CA LEU A 229 5.33 -68.59 7.72
C LEU A 229 4.28 -69.59 7.20
N GLU A 230 4.53 -70.27 6.08
CA GLU A 230 3.59 -71.26 5.52
C GLU A 230 3.35 -72.47 6.44
N ASP A 231 4.23 -72.70 7.42
CA ASP A 231 4.19 -73.85 8.34
C ASP A 231 3.71 -73.51 9.77
N MET A 232 3.32 -72.26 10.04
CA MET A 232 2.92 -71.80 11.39
C MET A 232 1.45 -72.15 11.75
N PRO A 233 1.16 -72.92 12.82
CA PRO A 233 -0.19 -73.40 13.13
C PRO A 233 -1.15 -72.38 13.78
N LEU A 234 -0.72 -71.14 14.03
CA LEU A 234 -1.46 -70.13 14.80
C LEU A 234 -2.09 -68.98 13.99
N LEU A 235 -1.87 -68.93 12.67
CA LEU A 235 -2.46 -67.90 11.80
C LEU A 235 -3.77 -68.38 11.17
N ASN A 236 -4.85 -67.63 11.38
CA ASN A 236 -6.12 -67.82 10.68
C ASN A 236 -5.90 -67.63 9.15
N LYS A 237 -6.59 -68.42 8.32
CA LYS A 237 -6.51 -68.39 6.85
C LYS A 237 -6.67 -66.98 6.25
N ASN A 238 -7.51 -66.13 6.80
CA ASN A 238 -7.72 -64.76 6.35
C ASN A 238 -6.45 -63.91 6.58
N ALA A 239 -5.91 -63.93 7.81
CA ALA A 239 -4.67 -63.22 8.14
C ALA A 239 -3.48 -63.68 7.27
N MET A 240 -3.37 -64.98 6.97
CA MET A 240 -2.35 -65.49 6.05
C MET A 240 -2.58 -65.03 4.60
N THR A 241 -3.83 -64.87 4.17
CA THR A 241 -4.18 -64.37 2.83
C THR A 241 -3.84 -62.88 2.72
N ASP A 242 -4.12 -62.10 3.77
CA ASP A 242 -3.83 -60.67 3.84
C ASP A 242 -2.31 -60.42 3.90
N ILE A 243 -1.57 -61.22 4.68
CA ILE A 243 -0.10 -61.21 4.69
C ILE A 243 0.45 -61.56 3.29
N LYS A 244 -0.08 -62.59 2.62
CA LYS A 244 0.35 -62.97 1.26
C LYS A 244 0.04 -61.89 0.22
N ALA A 245 -1.11 -61.24 0.30
CA ALA A 245 -1.49 -60.14 -0.58
C ALA A 245 -0.60 -58.91 -0.36
N LEU A 246 -0.33 -58.57 0.90
CA LEU A 246 0.53 -57.46 1.30
C LEU A 246 1.99 -57.71 0.92
N VAL A 247 2.45 -58.96 1.00
CA VAL A 247 3.78 -59.39 0.56
C VAL A 247 3.91 -59.39 -0.95
N HIS A 248 2.87 -59.80 -1.69
CA HIS A 248 2.84 -59.67 -3.14
C HIS A 248 2.80 -58.20 -3.56
N GLU A 249 2.20 -57.32 -2.77
CA GLU A 249 2.10 -55.88 -3.04
C GLU A 249 3.41 -55.14 -2.72
N VAL A 250 4.04 -55.43 -1.57
CA VAL A 250 5.40 -54.99 -1.23
C VAL A 250 6.40 -55.60 -2.22
N GLY A 251 6.22 -56.86 -2.60
CA GLY A 251 6.95 -57.56 -3.65
C GLY A 251 6.75 -56.94 -5.02
N SER A 252 5.54 -56.47 -5.35
CA SER A 252 5.23 -55.74 -6.59
C SER A 252 5.81 -54.33 -6.59
N PHE A 253 5.88 -53.68 -5.44
CA PHE A 253 6.57 -52.39 -5.27
C PHE A 253 8.08 -52.58 -5.44
N LEU A 254 8.64 -53.63 -4.85
CA LEU A 254 10.03 -54.05 -5.06
C LEU A 254 10.27 -54.52 -6.50
N ASP A 255 9.33 -55.20 -7.16
CA ASP A 255 9.42 -55.64 -8.56
C ASP A 255 9.26 -54.47 -9.54
N PHE A 256 8.42 -53.48 -9.22
CA PHE A 256 8.30 -52.21 -9.97
C PHE A 256 9.59 -51.38 -9.89
N VAL A 257 10.22 -51.39 -8.72
CA VAL A 257 11.57 -50.88 -8.44
C VAL A 257 12.63 -51.69 -9.22
N ILE A 258 12.50 -53.02 -9.32
CA ILE A 258 13.42 -53.91 -10.04
C ILE A 258 13.30 -53.79 -11.58
N PHE A 259 12.10 -53.58 -12.15
CA PHE A 259 11.91 -53.64 -13.62
C PHE A 259 12.34 -52.38 -14.40
N THR A 260 12.81 -51.33 -13.71
CA THR A 260 13.35 -50.12 -14.36
C THR A 260 14.87 -50.01 -14.30
N GLY A 261 15.56 -50.92 -13.61
CA GLY A 261 17.02 -50.98 -13.54
C GLY A 261 17.55 -52.25 -14.20
N ASN A 262 18.36 -52.09 -15.26
CA ASN A 262 19.25 -53.14 -15.74
C ASN A 262 19.97 -53.82 -14.54
N ASP A 263 20.22 -55.13 -14.63
CA ASP A 263 20.91 -56.01 -13.66
C ASP A 263 22.33 -55.56 -13.22
N GLN A 264 22.75 -54.32 -13.54
CA GLN A 264 24.05 -53.72 -13.23
C GLN A 264 24.00 -52.63 -12.14
N ILE A 265 22.83 -52.28 -11.59
CA ILE A 265 22.70 -51.24 -10.56
C ILE A 265 22.49 -51.90 -9.18
N PRO A 266 23.35 -51.64 -8.17
CA PRO A 266 23.13 -52.10 -6.80
C PRO A 266 21.77 -51.61 -6.28
N LYS A 267 20.95 -52.51 -5.70
CA LYS A 267 19.54 -52.23 -5.37
C LYS A 267 19.34 -51.09 -4.35
N SER A 268 20.38 -50.75 -3.58
CA SER A 268 20.42 -49.55 -2.72
C SER A 268 20.26 -48.22 -3.49
N LYS A 269 20.66 -48.15 -4.77
CA LYS A 269 20.44 -46.97 -5.63
C LYS A 269 19.00 -46.82 -6.13
N ILE A 270 18.17 -47.85 -6.01
CA ILE A 270 16.81 -47.82 -6.58
C ILE A 270 15.83 -47.10 -5.64
N LEU A 271 16.03 -47.21 -4.33
CA LEU A 271 15.28 -46.42 -3.35
C LEU A 271 15.60 -44.93 -3.49
N ASP A 272 16.87 -44.59 -3.74
CA ASP A 272 17.29 -43.23 -4.10
C ASP A 272 16.64 -42.75 -5.41
N LEU A 273 16.46 -43.64 -6.40
CA LEU A 273 15.80 -43.30 -7.67
C LEU A 273 14.30 -43.02 -7.48
N ALA A 274 13.60 -43.82 -6.67
CA ALA A 274 12.19 -43.61 -6.35
C ALA A 274 11.97 -42.30 -5.58
N LEU A 275 12.81 -42.04 -4.58
CA LEU A 275 12.81 -40.77 -3.84
C LEU A 275 13.16 -39.59 -4.75
N SER A 276 14.14 -39.73 -5.65
CA SER A 276 14.48 -38.71 -6.64
C SER A 276 13.31 -38.41 -7.59
N HIS A 277 12.52 -39.42 -7.96
CA HIS A 277 11.32 -39.23 -8.78
C HIS A 277 10.24 -38.42 -8.04
N LEU A 278 10.00 -38.74 -6.77
CA LEU A 278 9.08 -37.98 -5.91
C LEU A 278 9.54 -36.53 -5.73
N LEU A 279 10.81 -36.32 -5.39
CA LEU A 279 11.40 -34.98 -5.24
C LEU A 279 11.27 -34.15 -6.54
N ARG A 280 11.42 -34.78 -7.72
CA ARG A 280 11.18 -34.11 -9.00
C ARG A 280 9.73 -33.64 -9.19
N LYS A 281 8.75 -34.36 -8.64
CA LYS A 281 7.33 -33.95 -8.66
C LYS A 281 7.08 -32.77 -7.72
N PHE A 282 7.73 -32.74 -6.55
CA PHE A 282 7.71 -31.57 -5.67
C PHE A 282 8.27 -30.32 -6.37
N GLU A 283 9.38 -30.44 -7.12
CA GLU A 283 9.94 -29.31 -7.88
C GLU A 283 8.96 -28.79 -8.95
N PHE A 284 8.25 -29.68 -9.65
CA PHE A 284 7.20 -29.27 -10.59
C PHE A 284 6.03 -28.57 -9.88
N LEU A 285 5.62 -29.08 -8.73
CA LEU A 285 4.54 -28.51 -7.93
C LEU A 285 4.92 -27.13 -7.36
N LYS A 286 6.14 -26.96 -6.85
CA LYS A 286 6.71 -25.66 -6.46
C LYS A 286 6.69 -24.66 -7.59
N THR A 287 6.96 -25.10 -8.82
CA THR A 287 6.90 -24.23 -10.01
C THR A 287 5.47 -23.74 -10.27
N LYS A 288 4.46 -24.60 -10.16
CA LYS A 288 3.05 -24.21 -10.27
C LYS A 288 2.61 -23.26 -9.14
N ILE A 289 3.03 -23.54 -7.90
CA ILE A 289 2.76 -22.68 -6.74
C ILE A 289 3.41 -21.30 -6.94
N LYS A 290 4.64 -21.27 -7.47
CA LYS A 290 5.35 -20.04 -7.82
C LYS A 290 4.60 -19.20 -8.85
N GLU A 291 4.11 -19.80 -9.94
CA GLU A 291 3.31 -19.09 -10.95
C GLU A 291 2.00 -18.51 -10.39
N HIS A 292 1.36 -19.24 -9.48
CA HIS A 292 0.17 -18.77 -8.79
C HIS A 292 0.48 -17.55 -7.91
N CYS A 293 1.54 -17.60 -7.11
CA CYS A 293 1.96 -16.50 -6.24
C CYS A 293 2.28 -15.22 -7.03
N ILE A 294 2.93 -15.34 -8.19
CA ILE A 294 3.22 -14.21 -9.10
C ILE A 294 1.93 -13.58 -9.63
N THR A 295 0.89 -14.37 -9.87
CA THR A 295 -0.36 -13.89 -10.45
C THR A 295 -1.17 -13.08 -9.44
N VAL A 296 -1.19 -13.51 -8.18
CA VAL A 296 -1.93 -12.84 -7.10
C VAL A 296 -1.32 -11.47 -6.73
N SER A 297 -0.01 -11.32 -6.83
CA SER A 297 0.67 -10.06 -6.48
C SER A 297 0.58 -8.96 -7.55
N LYS A 298 -0.06 -9.21 -8.70
CA LYS A 298 -0.23 -8.18 -9.75
C LYS A 298 -1.34 -7.22 -9.38
N MET A 299 -1.00 -5.94 -9.25
CA MET A 299 -1.99 -4.87 -9.05
C MET A 299 -2.90 -4.74 -10.29
N PRO A 300 -4.21 -4.46 -10.13
CA PRO A 300 -5.09 -4.11 -11.25
C PRO A 300 -4.55 -2.86 -11.99
N SER A 301 -4.23 -3.02 -13.28
CA SER A 301 -3.55 -2.00 -14.08
C SER A 301 -4.36 -0.72 -14.29
N ASP A 302 -5.66 -0.78 -14.05
CA ASP A 302 -6.65 0.26 -14.27
C ASP A 302 -6.84 1.21 -13.08
N MET A 303 -6.26 0.94 -11.91
CA MET A 303 -6.37 1.79 -10.71
C MET A 303 -5.10 2.57 -10.33
N ALA A 304 -3.97 2.35 -10.99
CA ALA A 304 -2.67 2.82 -10.49
C ALA A 304 -2.17 4.17 -11.12
N PRO A 305 -1.53 5.07 -10.35
CA PRO A 305 -1.06 6.39 -10.82
C PRO A 305 0.10 6.33 -11.81
N LYS A 306 0.05 7.05 -12.94
CA LYS A 306 1.03 6.99 -14.04
C LYS A 306 2.29 7.86 -13.84
N THR A 307 2.46 8.54 -12.71
CA THR A 307 3.49 9.57 -12.53
C THR A 307 4.80 9.05 -11.95
N ALA A 308 5.92 9.57 -12.49
CA ALA A 308 7.27 9.32 -11.99
C ALA A 308 7.43 9.80 -10.55
N VAL A 309 6.76 10.90 -10.23
CA VAL A 309 6.71 11.48 -8.89
C VAL A 309 6.17 10.46 -7.88
N VAL A 310 5.01 9.86 -8.13
CA VAL A 310 4.38 8.88 -7.22
C VAL A 310 5.26 7.64 -7.09
N SER A 311 5.88 7.21 -8.19
CA SER A 311 6.82 6.08 -8.19
C SER A 311 7.98 6.30 -7.21
N LEU A 312 8.55 7.52 -7.17
CA LEU A 312 9.64 7.87 -6.25
C LEU A 312 9.20 7.86 -4.78
N PHE A 313 8.01 8.39 -4.48
CA PHE A 313 7.50 8.37 -3.10
C PHE A 313 7.23 6.96 -2.59
N ILE A 314 6.67 6.09 -3.42
CA ILE A 314 6.47 4.68 -3.04
C ILE A 314 7.82 4.00 -2.84
N ILE A 315 8.80 4.24 -3.71
CA ILE A 315 10.15 3.70 -3.54
C ILE A 315 10.75 4.15 -2.20
N ASP A 316 10.71 5.44 -1.88
CA ASP A 316 11.25 5.96 -0.62
C ASP A 316 10.54 5.34 0.60
N SER A 317 9.20 5.20 0.56
CA SER A 317 8.43 4.53 1.61
C SER A 317 8.83 3.07 1.79
N VAL A 318 8.94 2.32 0.69
CA VAL A 318 9.32 0.90 0.71
C VAL A 318 10.75 0.72 1.20
N LEU A 319 11.66 1.61 0.83
CA LEU A 319 13.04 1.60 1.31
C LEU A 319 13.10 1.80 2.83
N ASP A 320 12.28 2.71 3.37
CA ASP A 320 12.18 2.91 4.81
C ASP A 320 11.63 1.68 5.53
N ASP A 321 10.60 1.04 4.99
CA ASP A 321 10.03 -0.19 5.53
C ASP A 321 11.08 -1.31 5.54
N LEU A 322 11.80 -1.49 4.43
CA LEU A 322 12.91 -2.44 4.32
C LEU A 322 14.02 -2.14 5.32
N MET A 323 14.42 -0.87 5.46
CA MET A 323 15.47 -0.47 6.38
C MET A 323 15.06 -0.70 7.85
N HIS A 324 13.81 -0.41 8.20
CA HIS A 324 13.26 -0.74 9.52
C HIS A 324 13.28 -2.25 9.77
N LEU A 325 12.98 -3.05 8.74
CA LEU A 325 12.97 -4.50 8.82
C LEU A 325 14.39 -5.08 8.99
N ILE A 326 15.37 -4.54 8.26
CA ILE A 326 16.81 -4.87 8.38
C ILE A 326 17.34 -4.51 9.79
N ASN A 327 17.01 -3.31 10.28
CA ASN A 327 17.55 -2.81 11.55
C ASN A 327 16.98 -3.53 12.78
N ASN A 328 15.73 -3.98 12.72
CA ASN A 328 15.06 -4.58 13.86
C ASN A 328 15.24 -6.11 13.96
N LYS A 329 16.02 -6.75 13.06
CA LYS A 329 16.35 -8.19 13.05
C LYS A 329 15.20 -9.06 13.59
N SER A 330 14.08 -9.01 12.88
CA SER A 330 12.91 -9.79 13.25
C SER A 330 13.20 -11.28 13.08
N ASP A 331 12.78 -12.12 14.04
CA ASP A 331 12.82 -13.60 13.89
C ASP A 331 12.05 -14.09 12.65
N ARG A 332 11.26 -13.21 12.01
CA ARG A 332 10.44 -13.44 10.80
C ARG A 332 11.20 -13.42 9.47
N ILE A 333 12.50 -13.11 9.45
CA ILE A 333 13.30 -13.03 8.21
C ILE A 333 14.59 -13.86 8.26
N VAL A 334 14.70 -14.74 9.27
CA VAL A 334 15.88 -15.56 9.50
C VAL A 334 16.09 -16.48 8.30
N GLY A 335 17.13 -16.21 7.52
CA GLY A 335 17.48 -16.98 6.32
C GLY A 335 17.20 -16.28 4.98
N VAL A 336 16.56 -15.11 5.00
CA VAL A 336 16.38 -14.24 3.81
C VAL A 336 17.00 -12.84 3.98
N ASP A 337 17.73 -12.59 5.07
CA ASP A 337 18.36 -11.30 5.40
C ASP A 337 19.19 -10.74 4.23
N ASP A 338 20.08 -11.55 3.66
CA ASP A 338 20.95 -11.14 2.54
C ASP A 338 20.14 -10.72 1.30
N GLN A 339 18.99 -11.37 1.07
CA GLN A 339 18.12 -11.08 -0.07
C GLN A 339 17.35 -9.78 0.16
N ILE A 340 16.94 -9.49 1.40
CA ILE A 340 16.28 -8.23 1.77
C ILE A 340 17.26 -7.06 1.65
N VAL A 341 18.51 -7.22 2.12
CA VAL A 341 19.56 -6.22 1.93
C VAL A 341 19.81 -5.97 0.45
N LYS A 342 19.94 -7.04 -0.36
CA LYS A 342 20.14 -6.90 -1.81
C LYS A 342 18.94 -6.24 -2.51
N LEU A 343 17.72 -6.55 -2.08
CA LEU A 343 16.51 -5.92 -2.59
C LEU A 343 16.51 -4.42 -2.30
N HIS A 344 16.87 -4.02 -1.08
CA HIS A 344 17.01 -2.63 -0.69
C HIS A 344 18.06 -1.90 -1.56
N GLU A 345 19.23 -2.51 -1.79
CA GLU A 345 20.28 -1.93 -2.66
C GLU A 345 19.81 -1.73 -4.11
N GLU A 346 19.16 -2.74 -4.71
CA GLU A 346 18.66 -2.65 -6.09
C GLU A 346 17.53 -1.61 -6.21
N LEU A 347 16.66 -1.51 -5.20
CA LEU A 347 15.59 -0.52 -5.18
C LEU A 347 16.13 0.91 -5.00
N MET A 348 17.18 1.10 -4.21
CA MET A 348 17.93 2.37 -4.11
C MET A 348 18.50 2.78 -5.47
N LEU A 349 19.12 1.84 -6.20
CA LEU A 349 19.68 2.08 -7.53
C LEU A 349 18.58 2.47 -8.53
N LEU A 350 17.43 1.79 -8.48
CA LEU A 350 16.27 2.12 -9.31
C LEU A 350 15.77 3.53 -9.01
N GLY A 351 15.57 3.89 -7.74
CA GLY A 351 15.12 5.23 -7.32
C GLY A 351 16.05 6.35 -7.80
N SER A 352 17.37 6.14 -7.73
CA SER A 352 18.34 7.10 -8.27
C SER A 352 18.24 7.27 -9.79
N SER A 353 17.95 6.19 -10.52
CA SER A 353 17.80 6.20 -11.98
C SER A 353 16.52 6.92 -12.41
N VAL A 354 15.41 6.69 -11.70
CA VAL A 354 14.12 7.39 -11.93
C VAL A 354 14.25 8.87 -11.66
N THR A 355 14.99 9.26 -10.61
CA THR A 355 15.22 10.67 -10.27
C THR A 355 15.91 11.40 -11.42
N ASN A 356 16.91 10.78 -12.06
CA ASN A 356 17.61 11.37 -13.21
C ASN A 356 16.67 11.57 -14.42
N ILE A 357 15.80 10.59 -14.70
CA ILE A 357 14.82 10.67 -15.80
C ILE A 357 13.79 11.77 -15.54
N ALA A 358 13.26 11.84 -14.31
CA ALA A 358 12.25 12.83 -13.95
C ALA A 358 12.77 14.28 -14.06
N VAL A 359 14.08 14.49 -13.89
CA VAL A 359 14.73 15.78 -14.13
C VAL A 359 14.88 16.09 -15.63
N GLN A 360 14.99 15.06 -16.48
CA GLN A 360 15.36 15.21 -17.89
C GLN A 360 14.17 15.31 -18.86
N GLN A 361 13.10 14.53 -18.69
CA GLN A 361 11.85 14.58 -19.50
C GLN A 361 10.82 13.54 -19.00
N GLU A 362 9.76 13.96 -18.30
CA GLU A 362 8.68 13.05 -17.82
C GLU A 362 7.93 12.35 -18.97
N ALA A 363 7.91 12.91 -20.20
CA ALA A 363 7.04 12.42 -21.28
C ALA A 363 7.64 11.33 -22.19
N GLU A 364 8.97 11.17 -22.26
CA GLU A 364 9.60 10.21 -23.19
C GLU A 364 9.81 8.80 -22.59
N HIS A 365 9.56 8.63 -21.27
CA HIS A 365 9.84 7.39 -20.55
C HIS A 365 8.69 6.93 -19.63
N GLU A 366 7.44 7.23 -20.00
CA GLU A 366 6.22 6.87 -19.25
C GLU A 366 6.14 5.36 -18.94
N ASP A 367 6.48 4.50 -19.89
CA ASP A 367 6.47 3.04 -19.71
C ASP A 367 7.44 2.56 -18.61
N LEU A 368 8.64 3.13 -18.56
CA LEU A 368 9.66 2.78 -17.57
C LEU A 368 9.27 3.24 -16.17
N VAL A 369 8.64 4.41 -16.09
CA VAL A 369 8.07 4.98 -14.87
C VAL A 369 6.97 4.07 -14.31
N ILE A 370 6.04 3.63 -15.16
CA ILE A 370 4.96 2.71 -14.78
C ILE A 370 5.53 1.39 -14.26
N ARG A 371 6.52 0.81 -14.96
CA ARG A 371 7.18 -0.44 -14.53
C ARG A 371 7.87 -0.32 -13.17
N THR A 372 8.43 0.85 -12.87
CA THR A 372 9.10 1.16 -11.60
C THR A 372 8.10 1.22 -10.45
N ARG A 373 7.00 1.94 -10.64
CA ARG A 373 5.89 1.95 -9.69
C ARG A 373 5.36 0.56 -9.41
N ASP A 374 5.09 -0.22 -10.46
CA ASP A 374 4.50 -1.55 -10.33
C ASP A 374 5.39 -2.49 -9.52
N VAL A 375 6.71 -2.42 -9.72
CA VAL A 375 7.63 -3.23 -8.94
C VAL A 375 7.74 -2.73 -7.50
N ALA A 376 7.65 -1.43 -7.24
CA ALA A 376 7.67 -0.88 -5.88
C ALA A 376 6.44 -1.33 -5.07
N TYR A 377 5.22 -1.27 -5.65
CA TYR A 377 4.01 -1.82 -5.02
C TYR A 377 4.08 -3.33 -4.82
N GLU A 378 4.65 -4.06 -5.78
CA GLU A 378 4.82 -5.51 -5.65
C GLU A 378 5.78 -5.85 -4.50
N VAL A 379 6.85 -5.06 -4.31
CA VAL A 379 7.74 -5.18 -3.15
C VAL A 379 6.99 -4.86 -1.88
N GLU A 380 6.29 -3.73 -1.80
CA GLU A 380 5.48 -3.35 -0.64
C GLU A 380 4.50 -4.46 -0.26
N TYR A 381 3.78 -5.00 -1.25
CA TYR A 381 2.85 -6.11 -1.04
C TYR A 381 3.57 -7.36 -0.52
N VAL A 382 4.69 -7.77 -1.13
CA VAL A 382 5.43 -8.97 -0.72
C VAL A 382 6.03 -8.83 0.68
N ILE A 383 6.48 -7.62 1.06
CA ILE A 383 7.05 -7.35 2.38
C ILE A 383 5.95 -7.23 3.45
N ASN A 384 4.87 -6.50 3.17
CA ASN A 384 3.82 -6.21 4.15
C ASN A 384 2.81 -7.35 4.30
N SER A 385 2.60 -8.17 3.26
CA SER A 385 1.56 -9.20 3.29
C SER A 385 1.99 -10.51 3.95
N PHE A 386 3.28 -10.73 4.27
CA PHE A 386 3.75 -12.07 4.65
C PHE A 386 4.81 -12.10 5.75
N SER A 387 4.55 -12.94 6.77
CA SER A 387 5.42 -13.20 7.92
C SER A 387 6.20 -14.53 7.84
N HIS A 388 6.22 -15.18 6.67
CA HIS A 388 6.73 -16.56 6.52
C HIS A 388 7.91 -16.66 5.53
N ASP A 389 9.02 -17.23 6.01
CA ASP A 389 10.30 -17.33 5.28
C ASP A 389 10.18 -17.99 3.91
N TRP A 390 9.31 -19.00 3.75
CA TRP A 390 9.18 -19.75 2.50
C TRP A 390 8.64 -18.89 1.34
N TYR A 391 7.72 -17.96 1.62
CA TYR A 391 7.14 -17.08 0.60
C TYR A 391 8.16 -16.02 0.17
N LEU A 392 8.87 -15.44 1.14
CA LEU A 392 9.93 -14.47 0.88
C LEU A 392 11.08 -15.12 0.09
N THR A 393 11.52 -16.31 0.48
CA THR A 393 12.55 -17.10 -0.23
C THR A 393 12.17 -17.33 -1.70
N LEU A 394 10.89 -17.52 -1.98
CA LEU A 394 10.40 -17.72 -3.34
C LEU A 394 10.37 -16.42 -4.16
N ARG A 395 9.96 -15.30 -3.55
CA ARG A 395 9.59 -14.06 -4.25
C ARG A 395 10.72 -13.03 -4.33
N LEU A 396 11.54 -12.89 -3.28
CA LEU A 396 12.62 -11.92 -3.25
C LEU A 396 13.60 -12.05 -4.44
N PRO A 397 14.09 -13.26 -4.83
CA PRO A 397 14.99 -13.38 -5.97
C PRO A 397 14.41 -12.87 -7.29
N GLN A 398 13.10 -13.05 -7.48
CA GLN A 398 12.39 -12.62 -8.70
C GLN A 398 12.22 -11.10 -8.73
N LEU A 399 11.89 -10.50 -7.59
CA LEU A 399 11.77 -9.05 -7.46
C LEU A 399 13.12 -8.37 -7.70
N ILE A 400 14.19 -8.90 -7.11
CA ILE A 400 15.56 -8.44 -7.33
C ILE A 400 15.92 -8.47 -8.82
N GLU A 401 15.69 -9.60 -9.50
CA GLU A 401 15.96 -9.74 -10.93
C GLU A 401 15.11 -8.76 -11.77
N LYS A 402 13.83 -8.61 -11.44
CA LYS A 402 12.92 -7.69 -12.12
C LYS A 402 13.36 -6.23 -11.98
N ILE A 403 13.72 -5.80 -10.77
CA ILE A 403 14.26 -4.45 -10.50
C ILE A 403 15.57 -4.22 -11.26
N HIS A 404 16.45 -5.22 -11.25
CA HIS A 404 17.72 -5.15 -11.95
C HIS A 404 17.53 -4.93 -13.47
N LEU A 405 16.63 -5.69 -14.09
CA LEU A 405 16.29 -5.55 -15.52
C LEU A 405 15.69 -4.17 -15.84
N ILE A 406 14.80 -3.66 -14.99
CA ILE A 406 14.23 -2.31 -15.16
C ILE A 406 15.35 -1.27 -15.08
N THR A 407 16.21 -1.35 -14.07
CA THR A 407 17.35 -0.44 -13.86
C THR A 407 18.33 -0.45 -15.03
N MET A 408 18.65 -1.62 -15.58
CA MET A 408 19.50 -1.76 -16.77
C MET A 408 18.86 -1.14 -18.01
N SER A 409 17.55 -1.33 -18.21
CA SER A 409 16.84 -0.72 -19.32
C SER A 409 16.80 0.81 -19.23
N MET A 410 16.78 1.38 -18.02
CA MET A 410 16.88 2.84 -17.83
C MET A 410 18.27 3.39 -18.17
N LYS A 411 19.33 2.76 -17.65
CA LYS A 411 20.72 3.21 -17.90
C LYS A 411 21.06 3.25 -19.39
N ASN A 412 20.69 2.21 -20.14
CA ASN A 412 20.94 2.15 -21.58
C ASN A 412 20.22 3.24 -22.39
N ASN A 413 19.04 3.70 -21.92
CA ASN A 413 18.30 4.79 -22.58
C ASN A 413 18.92 6.17 -22.28
N ILE A 414 19.44 6.37 -21.07
CA ILE A 414 20.12 7.62 -20.66
C ILE A 414 21.41 7.81 -21.46
N ASP A 415 22.19 6.75 -21.67
CA ASP A 415 23.46 6.80 -22.42
C ASP A 415 23.25 7.05 -23.93
N ALA A 416 22.10 6.61 -24.49
CA ALA A 416 21.75 6.80 -25.90
C ALA A 416 21.26 8.23 -26.23
N ALA A 417 20.72 8.95 -25.25
CA ALA A 417 20.15 10.30 -25.44
C ALA A 417 21.22 11.42 -25.51
N GLY A 418 22.49 11.11 -25.24
CA GLY A 418 23.58 12.07 -25.21
C GLY A 418 23.55 12.93 -23.94
N MET A 419 24.71 13.12 -23.32
CA MET A 419 24.86 14.02 -22.18
C MET A 419 24.66 15.48 -22.61
N ALA A 420 23.41 15.93 -22.65
CA ALA A 420 23.10 17.34 -22.50
C ALA A 420 23.35 17.72 -21.04
N GLU A 421 24.11 18.79 -20.80
CA GLU A 421 24.42 19.30 -19.47
C GLU A 421 23.20 19.23 -18.56
N VAL A 422 23.35 18.46 -17.48
CA VAL A 422 22.38 18.36 -16.40
C VAL A 422 22.20 19.77 -15.85
N ALA A 423 21.14 20.43 -16.29
CA ALA A 423 20.52 21.43 -15.46
C ALA A 423 20.05 20.69 -14.21
N LYS A 424 20.91 20.66 -13.18
CA LYS A 424 20.40 20.65 -11.81
C LYS A 424 19.28 21.68 -11.83
N TYR A 425 18.07 21.29 -11.44
CA TYR A 425 17.04 22.28 -11.10
C TYR A 425 17.76 23.38 -10.32
N PRO A 426 17.61 24.66 -10.73
CA PRO A 426 18.42 25.75 -10.19
C PRO A 426 18.40 25.61 -8.68
N GLY A 427 19.60 25.50 -8.09
CA GLY A 427 19.76 25.15 -6.69
C GLY A 427 18.80 26.00 -5.89
N GLU A 428 17.94 25.36 -5.08
CA GLU A 428 17.09 26.10 -4.17
C GLU A 428 17.98 27.10 -3.43
N HIS A 429 17.60 28.37 -3.43
CA HIS A 429 18.12 29.27 -2.43
C HIS A 429 17.72 28.67 -1.07
N LEU A 430 18.64 27.95 -0.42
CA LEU A 430 18.66 27.84 1.03
C LEU A 430 19.00 29.25 1.54
N SER A 431 18.02 30.15 1.48
CA SER A 431 18.05 31.32 2.31
C SER A 431 17.77 30.82 3.73
N SER A 432 18.84 30.48 4.45
CA SER A 432 18.85 30.23 5.89
C SER A 432 18.66 31.53 6.68
N GLN A 433 17.78 32.41 6.18
CA GLN A 433 17.27 33.54 6.91
C GLN A 433 15.77 33.38 6.92
N SER A 434 15.25 33.06 8.10
CA SER A 434 13.87 33.32 8.50
C SER A 434 13.55 34.80 8.24
N LYS A 435 13.27 35.17 7.00
CA LYS A 435 12.40 36.30 6.73
C LYS A 435 11.02 35.75 7.05
N GLU A 436 10.34 36.36 8.02
CA GLU A 436 8.89 36.18 8.16
C GLU A 436 8.30 36.21 6.75
N PRO A 437 7.47 35.23 6.34
CA PRO A 437 6.88 35.24 5.02
C PRO A 437 6.21 36.61 4.89
N PRO A 438 6.65 37.45 3.93
CA PRO A 438 6.29 38.83 3.91
C PRO A 438 4.77 38.92 3.99
N ILE A 439 4.28 39.89 4.77
CA ILE A 439 2.92 40.36 4.57
C ILE A 439 2.92 40.83 3.13
N LEU A 440 2.54 39.95 2.21
CA LEU A 440 2.14 40.35 0.87
C LEU A 440 0.90 41.20 1.14
N GLU A 441 1.12 42.49 1.39
CA GLU A 441 0.14 43.50 1.03
C GLU A 441 -0.35 43.10 -0.35
N ASP A 442 -1.67 43.03 -0.53
CA ASP A 442 -2.24 42.74 -1.83
C ASP A 442 -1.73 43.79 -2.81
N ILE A 443 -0.67 43.46 -3.54
CA ILE A 443 -0.11 44.30 -4.60
C ILE A 443 -1.16 44.33 -5.69
N VAL A 444 -2.02 45.35 -5.64
CA VAL A 444 -3.07 45.60 -6.61
C VAL A 444 -2.59 46.65 -7.60
N VAL A 445 -2.66 46.33 -8.89
CA VAL A 445 -2.26 47.21 -10.00
C VAL A 445 -3.42 47.31 -10.99
N GLY A 446 -3.61 48.48 -11.60
CA GLY A 446 -4.50 48.68 -12.75
C GLY A 446 -6.00 48.81 -12.46
N PHE A 447 -6.43 48.71 -11.19
CA PHE A 447 -7.85 48.84 -10.83
C PHE A 447 -8.27 50.22 -10.31
N ASP A 448 -7.37 51.22 -10.26
CA ASP A 448 -7.68 52.48 -9.56
C ASP A 448 -8.86 53.25 -10.16
N ASN A 449 -8.91 53.37 -11.49
CA ASN A 449 -10.02 54.06 -12.18
C ASN A 449 -11.37 53.35 -11.92
N VAL A 450 -11.40 52.03 -12.10
CA VAL A 450 -12.61 51.21 -11.88
C VAL A 450 -13.02 51.24 -10.40
N ALA A 451 -12.05 51.24 -9.48
CA ALA A 451 -12.32 51.32 -8.04
C ALA A 451 -12.99 52.66 -7.68
N ILE A 452 -12.51 53.77 -8.22
CA ILE A 452 -13.10 55.11 -8.01
C ILE A 452 -14.55 55.13 -8.51
N GLU A 453 -14.80 54.65 -9.73
CA GLU A 453 -16.15 54.60 -10.30
C GLU A 453 -17.10 53.76 -9.44
N ILE A 454 -16.66 52.59 -8.95
CA ILE A 454 -17.50 51.73 -8.11
C ILE A 454 -17.71 52.34 -6.71
N VAL A 455 -16.71 53.04 -6.14
CA VAL A 455 -16.87 53.77 -4.87
C VAL A 455 -17.95 54.84 -5.00
N GLU A 456 -17.98 55.59 -6.11
CA GLU A 456 -19.02 56.59 -6.38
C GLU A 456 -20.41 55.93 -6.49
N GLN A 457 -20.50 54.75 -7.12
CA GLN A 457 -21.75 53.99 -7.18
C GLN A 457 -22.20 53.48 -5.81
N LEU A 458 -21.26 53.05 -4.97
CA LEU A 458 -21.53 52.54 -3.62
C LEU A 458 -22.03 53.67 -2.70
N VAL A 459 -21.35 54.82 -2.71
CA VAL A 459 -21.57 55.95 -1.78
C VAL A 459 -22.56 56.99 -2.33
N GLY A 460 -23.02 56.83 -3.57
CA GLY A 460 -23.92 57.78 -4.24
C GLY A 460 -25.27 57.99 -3.54
N GLU A 461 -25.93 59.10 -3.88
CA GLU A 461 -27.11 59.65 -3.18
C GLU A 461 -28.41 58.85 -3.34
N THR A 462 -28.39 57.75 -4.08
CA THR A 462 -29.63 57.00 -4.34
C THR A 462 -30.12 56.23 -3.11
N GLU A 463 -31.36 56.53 -2.74
CA GLU A 463 -32.01 56.07 -1.51
C GLU A 463 -32.42 54.59 -1.57
N GLN A 464 -32.85 54.07 -2.73
CA GLN A 464 -33.26 52.66 -2.84
C GLN A 464 -32.09 51.69 -2.74
N LEU A 465 -32.40 50.44 -2.36
CA LEU A 465 -31.46 49.32 -2.41
C LEU A 465 -30.98 49.11 -3.85
N ARG A 466 -29.66 49.11 -4.03
CA ARG A 466 -29.02 48.84 -5.33
C ARG A 466 -28.10 47.63 -5.28
N ILE A 467 -28.08 46.91 -6.39
CA ILE A 467 -27.18 45.79 -6.63
C ILE A 467 -26.10 46.27 -7.60
N ILE A 468 -24.85 46.21 -7.16
CA ILE A 468 -23.69 46.58 -7.97
C ILE A 468 -22.95 45.27 -8.25
N SER A 469 -22.68 44.99 -9.51
CA SER A 469 -22.05 43.73 -9.92
C SER A 469 -20.70 43.98 -10.56
N ILE A 470 -19.69 43.27 -10.07
CA ILE A 470 -18.35 43.18 -10.63
C ILE A 470 -18.28 41.90 -11.46
N VAL A 471 -18.18 42.05 -12.78
CA VAL A 471 -18.28 40.94 -13.73
C VAL A 471 -16.98 40.74 -14.48
N GLY A 472 -16.54 39.50 -14.64
CA GLY A 472 -15.32 39.18 -15.37
C GLY A 472 -14.95 37.70 -15.29
N MET A 473 -14.09 37.24 -16.19
CA MET A 473 -13.65 35.86 -16.21
C MET A 473 -12.89 35.46 -14.91
N PRO A 474 -12.73 34.15 -14.62
CA PRO A 474 -11.93 33.70 -13.48
C PRO A 474 -10.48 34.20 -13.56
N GLY A 475 -9.86 34.50 -12.41
CA GLY A 475 -8.48 35.02 -12.35
C GLY A 475 -8.29 36.50 -12.70
N LEU A 476 -9.36 37.23 -13.06
CA LEU A 476 -9.31 38.65 -13.43
C LEU A 476 -9.21 39.63 -12.24
N GLY A 477 -9.22 39.13 -10.99
CA GLY A 477 -9.09 39.97 -9.79
C GLY A 477 -10.38 40.58 -9.25
N LYS A 478 -11.55 40.00 -9.56
CA LYS A 478 -12.86 40.50 -9.07
C LYS A 478 -12.94 40.58 -7.55
N THR A 479 -12.63 39.48 -6.87
CA THR A 479 -12.62 39.37 -5.40
C THR A 479 -11.59 40.32 -4.79
N THR A 480 -10.41 40.45 -5.42
CA THR A 480 -9.37 41.41 -5.01
C THR A 480 -9.86 42.85 -5.08
N LEU A 481 -10.55 43.24 -6.16
CA LEU A 481 -11.15 44.57 -6.26
C LEU A 481 -12.27 44.76 -5.22
N ALA A 482 -13.14 43.77 -5.03
CA ALA A 482 -14.20 43.83 -4.02
C ALA A 482 -13.62 44.00 -2.60
N ASN A 483 -12.52 43.33 -2.25
CA ASN A 483 -11.82 43.52 -0.97
C ASN A 483 -11.29 44.96 -0.84
N LYS A 484 -10.61 45.49 -1.87
CA LYS A 484 -10.12 46.87 -1.89
C LYS A 484 -11.26 47.89 -1.71
N LEU A 485 -12.42 47.64 -2.31
CA LEU A 485 -13.61 48.48 -2.18
C LEU A 485 -14.25 48.37 -0.80
N TYR A 486 -14.32 47.16 -0.25
CA TYR A 486 -14.93 46.90 1.06
C TYR A 486 -14.25 47.70 2.17
N ASP A 487 -12.92 47.77 2.14
CA ASP A 487 -12.09 48.50 3.11
C ASP A 487 -11.74 49.94 2.67
N HIS A 488 -12.31 50.43 1.58
CA HIS A 488 -12.10 51.80 1.14
C HIS A 488 -12.63 52.78 2.22
N PRO A 489 -11.88 53.83 2.60
CA PRO A 489 -12.29 54.76 3.66
C PRO A 489 -13.70 55.34 3.47
N SER A 490 -14.05 55.76 2.25
CA SER A 490 -15.38 56.28 1.95
C SER A 490 -16.49 55.25 2.15
N VAL A 491 -16.21 53.96 1.92
CA VAL A 491 -17.17 52.86 2.13
C VAL A 491 -17.28 52.56 3.64
N LEU A 492 -16.15 52.50 4.34
CA LEU A 492 -16.07 52.27 5.78
C LEU A 492 -16.92 53.27 6.57
N TYR A 493 -16.85 54.55 6.24
CA TYR A 493 -17.60 55.60 6.96
C TYR A 493 -19.05 55.77 6.50
N HIS A 494 -19.42 55.22 5.34
CA HIS A 494 -20.75 55.42 4.78
C HIS A 494 -21.78 54.39 5.28
N PHE A 495 -21.38 53.13 5.49
CA PHE A 495 -22.28 52.04 5.87
C PHE A 495 -22.20 51.72 7.36
N HIS A 496 -23.35 51.65 8.03
CA HIS A 496 -23.42 51.29 9.46
C HIS A 496 -23.12 49.81 9.70
N LYS A 497 -23.53 48.96 8.76
CA LYS A 497 -23.32 47.51 8.79
C LYS A 497 -22.64 47.09 7.49
N ARG A 498 -21.60 46.27 7.61
CA ARG A 498 -20.92 45.65 6.47
C ARG A 498 -20.79 44.16 6.74
N ALA A 499 -20.97 43.36 5.70
CA ALA A 499 -20.78 41.93 5.78
C ALA A 499 -20.22 41.39 4.47
N TRP A 500 -19.55 40.25 4.57
CA TRP A 500 -19.02 39.51 3.44
C TRP A 500 -19.44 38.05 3.56
N CYS A 501 -19.89 37.46 2.46
CA CYS A 501 -20.13 36.02 2.35
C CYS A 501 -19.66 35.51 0.99
N VAL A 502 -19.15 34.28 0.97
CA VAL A 502 -18.79 33.57 -0.26
C VAL A 502 -19.96 32.64 -0.61
N VAL A 503 -20.43 32.71 -1.85
CA VAL A 503 -21.51 31.86 -2.36
C VAL A 503 -20.88 30.69 -3.12
N SER A 504 -20.73 29.55 -2.45
CA SER A 504 -20.18 28.33 -3.06
C SER A 504 -21.02 27.86 -4.25
N GLN A 505 -20.37 27.19 -5.21
CA GLN A 505 -21.05 26.57 -6.35
C GLN A 505 -22.12 25.56 -5.90
N THR A 506 -21.84 24.80 -4.83
CA THR A 506 -22.85 24.04 -4.07
C THR A 506 -23.57 24.99 -3.12
N TYR A 507 -24.59 25.69 -3.64
CA TYR A 507 -25.34 26.67 -2.86
C TYR A 507 -25.90 26.09 -1.56
N ASN A 508 -25.50 26.67 -0.44
CA ASN A 508 -26.03 26.37 0.89
C ASN A 508 -26.49 27.66 1.56
N LYS A 509 -27.82 27.83 1.64
CA LYS A 509 -28.48 28.99 2.22
C LYS A 509 -28.05 29.25 3.67
N ASN A 510 -27.99 28.21 4.49
CA ASN A 510 -27.61 28.27 5.91
C ASN A 510 -26.23 28.92 6.08
N ASN A 511 -25.24 28.44 5.31
CA ASN A 511 -23.88 28.98 5.35
C ASN A 511 -23.83 30.48 4.98
N VAL A 512 -24.54 30.88 3.93
CA VAL A 512 -24.58 32.30 3.51
C VAL A 512 -25.19 33.18 4.60
N LEU A 513 -26.29 32.76 5.22
CA LEU A 513 -26.93 33.50 6.31
C LEU A 513 -26.01 33.62 7.54
N ILE A 514 -25.32 32.54 7.89
CA ILE A 514 -24.35 32.50 9.00
C ILE A 514 -23.19 33.47 8.76
N ASP A 515 -22.65 33.52 7.54
CA ASP A 515 -21.51 34.36 7.19
C ASP A 515 -21.86 35.84 7.31
N ILE A 516 -23.05 36.21 6.84
CA ILE A 516 -23.55 37.56 6.95
C ILE A 516 -23.82 37.93 8.42
N LEU A 517 -24.52 37.07 9.17
CA LEU A 517 -24.87 37.34 10.56
C LEU A 517 -23.65 37.41 11.48
N SER A 518 -22.69 36.50 11.30
CA SER A 518 -21.45 36.51 12.07
C SER A 518 -20.67 37.82 11.86
N SER A 519 -20.66 38.36 10.64
CA SER A 519 -20.07 39.67 10.32
C SER A 519 -20.80 40.85 10.97
N ILE A 520 -22.14 40.81 11.05
CA ILE A 520 -22.97 41.94 11.53
C ILE A 520 -23.06 42.01 13.06
N LYS A 521 -23.12 40.84 13.71
CA LYS A 521 -23.39 40.70 15.15
C LYS A 521 -22.23 40.15 15.96
N ASN A 522 -21.10 39.80 15.33
CA ASN A 522 -19.97 39.12 15.98
C ASN A 522 -20.38 37.83 16.70
N TYR A 523 -21.39 37.12 16.20
CA TYR A 523 -21.73 35.79 16.74
C TYR A 523 -20.58 34.82 16.48
N LYS A 524 -20.30 33.94 17.46
CA LYS A 524 -19.48 32.76 17.19
C LYS A 524 -20.24 31.86 16.23
N ARG A 525 -19.62 31.52 15.09
CA ARG A 525 -20.19 30.66 14.04
C ARG A 525 -20.80 29.37 14.63
N GLU A 526 -20.08 28.73 15.56
CA GLU A 526 -20.49 27.52 16.30
C GLU A 526 -21.84 27.66 17.03
N THR A 527 -22.20 28.87 17.47
CA THR A 527 -23.45 29.12 18.21
C THR A 527 -24.67 29.14 17.30
N ILE A 528 -24.50 29.55 16.03
CA ILE A 528 -25.59 29.73 15.07
C ILE A 528 -25.63 28.64 13.99
N MET A 529 -24.61 27.77 13.91
CA MET A 529 -24.52 26.65 12.97
C MET A 529 -25.68 25.65 13.04
N ASN A 530 -26.31 25.49 14.20
CA ASN A 530 -27.41 24.54 14.40
C ASN A 530 -28.79 25.21 14.39
N MET A 531 -28.87 26.49 14.04
CA MET A 531 -30.14 27.20 13.97
C MET A 531 -30.83 26.95 12.65
N ASP A 532 -32.15 26.95 12.71
CA ASP A 532 -33.03 26.82 11.55
C ASP A 532 -32.89 28.03 10.61
N ASP A 533 -32.96 27.78 9.30
CA ASP A 533 -32.75 28.78 8.26
C ASP A 533 -33.72 29.96 8.39
N GLU A 534 -34.97 29.70 8.76
CA GLU A 534 -35.98 30.73 8.94
C GLU A 534 -35.67 31.63 10.15
N ILE A 535 -35.11 31.08 11.22
CA ILE A 535 -34.68 31.84 12.40
C ILE A 535 -33.49 32.75 12.04
N LEU A 536 -32.50 32.20 11.33
CA LEU A 536 -31.36 32.97 10.84
C LEU A 536 -31.80 34.09 9.89
N ALA A 537 -32.69 33.78 8.97
CA ALA A 537 -33.23 34.74 8.02
C ALA A 537 -34.03 35.86 8.71
N GLU A 538 -34.86 35.53 9.69
CA GLU A 538 -35.60 36.52 10.48
C GLU A 538 -34.64 37.41 11.28
N ASP A 539 -33.61 36.83 11.89
CA ASP A 539 -32.62 37.59 12.64
C ASP A 539 -31.80 38.50 11.72
N LEU A 540 -31.44 38.03 10.52
CA LEU A 540 -30.75 38.84 9.51
C LEU A 540 -31.60 40.05 9.13
N TYR A 541 -32.88 39.83 8.78
CA TYR A 541 -33.79 40.90 8.41
C TYR A 541 -33.91 41.95 9.52
N LYS A 542 -34.14 41.51 10.78
CA LYS A 542 -34.24 42.41 11.94
C LYS A 542 -32.94 43.19 12.18
N SER A 543 -31.79 42.58 11.90
CA SER A 543 -30.47 43.20 12.11
C SER A 543 -30.16 44.28 11.08
N LEU A 544 -30.71 44.15 9.87
CA LEU A 544 -30.51 45.10 8.78
C LEU A 544 -31.56 46.22 8.77
N LYS A 545 -32.76 45.97 9.31
CA LYS A 545 -33.87 46.91 9.31
C LYS A 545 -33.49 48.24 9.97
N GLY A 546 -33.73 49.34 9.26
CA GLY A 546 -33.44 50.71 9.70
C GLY A 546 -31.96 51.11 9.62
N TRP A 547 -31.08 50.23 9.13
CA TRP A 547 -29.64 50.50 9.04
C TRP A 547 -29.16 50.52 7.58
N ARG A 548 -28.32 51.50 7.24
CA ARG A 548 -27.62 51.48 5.94
C ARG A 548 -26.57 50.39 5.95
N TYR A 549 -26.68 49.41 5.05
CA TYR A 549 -25.79 48.26 4.99
C TYR A 549 -25.13 48.08 3.62
N LEU A 550 -23.95 47.47 3.63
CA LEU A 550 -23.28 46.90 2.45
C LEU A 550 -23.04 45.40 2.68
N ILE A 551 -23.61 44.57 1.81
CA ILE A 551 -23.35 43.13 1.83
C ILE A 551 -22.59 42.76 0.56
N VAL A 552 -21.40 42.19 0.72
CA VAL A 552 -20.65 41.61 -0.40
C VAL A 552 -21.00 40.13 -0.50
N MET A 553 -21.49 39.73 -1.67
CA MET A 553 -21.74 38.35 -2.04
C MET A 553 -20.74 37.94 -3.12
N ASP A 554 -19.72 37.21 -2.70
CA ASP A 554 -18.59 36.83 -3.55
C ASP A 554 -18.87 35.51 -4.30
N ASP A 555 -18.51 35.49 -5.58
CA ASP A 555 -18.62 34.41 -6.57
C ASP A 555 -20.03 33.82 -6.77
N ILE A 556 -21.03 34.67 -7.05
CA ILE A 556 -22.38 34.19 -7.35
C ILE A 556 -22.42 33.50 -8.73
N TRP A 557 -22.87 32.25 -8.75
CA TRP A 557 -22.94 31.40 -9.94
C TRP A 557 -24.24 31.52 -10.73
N ASP A 558 -25.38 31.66 -10.03
CA ASP A 558 -26.70 31.61 -10.63
C ASP A 558 -27.72 32.58 -9.99
N THR A 559 -28.80 32.89 -10.70
CA THR A 559 -29.83 33.83 -10.22
C THR A 559 -30.74 33.24 -9.15
N LYS A 560 -30.89 31.92 -9.06
CA LYS A 560 -31.79 31.28 -8.08
C LYS A 560 -31.27 31.46 -6.66
N SER A 561 -29.96 31.34 -6.48
CA SER A 561 -29.27 31.62 -5.21
C SER A 561 -29.62 33.03 -4.69
N TRP A 562 -29.61 34.03 -5.56
CA TRP A 562 -30.05 35.38 -5.19
C TRP A 562 -31.56 35.49 -4.97
N ASP A 563 -32.38 34.84 -5.81
CA ASP A 563 -33.84 34.86 -5.70
C ASP A 563 -34.37 34.32 -4.36
N ASP A 564 -33.67 33.35 -3.78
CA ASP A 564 -34.00 32.79 -2.46
C ASP A 564 -33.65 33.76 -1.31
N LEU A 565 -32.56 34.51 -1.45
CA LEU A 565 -32.04 35.39 -0.40
C LEU A 565 -32.62 36.81 -0.43
N LYS A 566 -32.98 37.33 -1.60
CA LYS A 566 -33.34 38.76 -1.79
C LYS A 566 -34.42 39.28 -0.83
N ARG A 567 -35.33 38.42 -0.39
CA ARG A 567 -36.45 38.78 0.52
C ARG A 567 -35.98 39.13 1.94
N TYR A 568 -34.77 38.76 2.32
CA TYR A 568 -34.22 39.02 3.66
C TYR A 568 -33.46 40.35 3.77
N PHE A 569 -33.30 41.07 2.66
CA PHE A 569 -32.60 42.36 2.61
C PHE A 569 -33.62 43.50 2.52
N PRO A 570 -33.89 44.22 3.63
CA PRO A 570 -34.89 45.29 3.65
C PRO A 570 -34.44 46.52 2.85
N ASP A 571 -35.28 46.98 1.92
CA ASP A 571 -35.12 48.29 1.29
C ASP A 571 -35.93 49.35 2.04
N ASP A 572 -35.25 50.07 2.95
CA ASP A 572 -35.84 51.14 3.75
C ASP A 572 -35.65 52.54 3.12
N GLY A 573 -35.14 52.63 1.88
CA GLY A 573 -34.88 53.91 1.24
C GLY A 573 -33.74 54.71 1.89
N ILE A 574 -32.78 54.04 2.53
CA ILE A 574 -31.67 54.66 3.28
C ILE A 574 -30.30 54.48 2.63
N GLY A 575 -30.26 54.02 1.36
CA GLY A 575 -29.05 53.91 0.57
C GLY A 575 -28.25 52.62 0.76
N SER A 576 -28.89 51.52 1.15
CA SER A 576 -28.22 50.22 1.28
C SER A 576 -27.74 49.67 -0.08
N ARG A 577 -26.69 48.84 -0.05
CA ARG A 577 -26.06 48.28 -1.25
C ARG A 577 -25.78 46.78 -1.09
N ILE A 578 -25.81 46.07 -2.20
CA ILE A 578 -25.33 44.70 -2.30
C ILE A 578 -24.31 44.65 -3.44
N LEU A 579 -23.11 44.17 -3.16
CA LEU A 579 -22.02 44.05 -4.12
C LEU A 579 -21.86 42.59 -4.51
N PHE A 580 -22.00 42.29 -5.79
CA PHE A 580 -21.76 40.96 -6.34
C PHE A 580 -20.40 40.91 -7.00
N THR A 581 -19.70 39.79 -6.83
CA THR A 581 -18.71 39.35 -7.82
C THR A 581 -19.29 38.14 -8.54
N THR A 582 -19.18 38.10 -9.87
CA THR A 582 -19.69 36.97 -10.65
C THR A 582 -18.93 36.83 -11.96
N ARG A 583 -18.87 35.61 -12.47
CA ARG A 583 -18.37 35.29 -13.81
C ARG A 583 -19.43 35.50 -14.87
N ASN A 584 -20.71 35.46 -14.47
CA ASN A 584 -21.84 35.46 -15.38
C ASN A 584 -22.50 36.85 -15.44
N LYS A 585 -22.36 37.52 -16.58
CA LYS A 585 -22.98 38.83 -16.81
C LYS A 585 -24.51 38.81 -16.65
N GLU A 586 -25.16 37.68 -16.93
CA GLU A 586 -26.60 37.55 -16.76
C GLU A 586 -27.04 37.56 -15.30
N VAL A 587 -26.22 37.02 -14.38
CA VAL A 587 -26.52 37.02 -12.96
C VAL A 587 -26.57 38.46 -12.45
N GLY A 588 -25.57 39.27 -12.81
CA GLY A 588 -25.53 40.68 -12.44
C GLY A 588 -26.68 41.50 -13.04
N SER A 589 -27.05 41.24 -14.31
CA SER A 589 -28.12 42.00 -14.98
C SER A 589 -29.53 41.64 -14.52
N LYS A 590 -29.79 40.37 -14.18
CA LYS A 590 -31.11 39.88 -13.79
C LYS A 590 -31.40 40.02 -12.30
N ALA A 591 -30.41 40.40 -11.50
CA ALA A 591 -30.55 40.51 -10.04
C ALA A 591 -31.58 41.56 -9.59
N SER A 592 -31.70 42.67 -10.33
CA SER A 592 -32.63 43.78 -10.05
C SER A 592 -32.76 44.68 -11.29
N SER A 593 -33.91 45.36 -11.43
CA SER A 593 -34.09 46.43 -12.44
C SER A 593 -33.19 47.64 -12.20
N ASN A 594 -32.65 47.79 -10.99
CA ASN A 594 -31.72 48.85 -10.58
C ASN A 594 -30.28 48.35 -10.50
N SER A 595 -29.96 47.23 -11.16
CA SER A 595 -28.61 46.66 -11.15
C SER A 595 -27.63 47.50 -11.97
N VAL A 596 -26.41 47.67 -11.47
CA VAL A 596 -25.30 48.31 -12.18
C VAL A 596 -24.24 47.26 -12.43
N ILE A 597 -23.74 47.17 -13.67
CA ILE A 597 -22.76 46.17 -14.08
C ILE A 597 -21.44 46.86 -14.39
N ASN A 598 -20.39 46.46 -13.68
CA ASN A 598 -19.02 46.90 -13.89
C ASN A 598 -18.21 45.70 -14.41
N ALA A 599 -17.95 45.69 -15.71
CA ALA A 599 -17.12 44.66 -16.32
C ALA A 599 -15.64 44.99 -16.11
N LEU A 600 -14.88 44.06 -15.52
CA LEU A 600 -13.45 44.26 -15.33
C LEU A 600 -12.71 44.18 -16.68
N PRO A 601 -11.83 45.14 -16.97
CA PRO A 601 -10.90 45.00 -18.08
C PRO A 601 -9.75 44.04 -17.73
N PHE A 602 -9.07 43.56 -18.76
CA PHE A 602 -7.74 42.96 -18.60
C PHE A 602 -6.72 44.04 -18.24
N LEU A 603 -5.64 43.63 -17.57
CA LEU A 603 -4.48 44.51 -17.38
C LEU A 603 -3.82 44.82 -18.72
N SER A 604 -3.39 46.05 -18.89
CA SER A 604 -2.51 46.46 -19.98
C SER A 604 -1.14 45.79 -19.86
N GLU A 605 -0.35 45.78 -20.94
CA GLU A 605 1.01 45.23 -20.92
C GLU A 605 1.90 45.93 -19.88
N ALA A 606 1.71 47.24 -19.69
CA ALA A 606 2.43 48.02 -18.70
C ALA A 606 2.06 47.60 -17.26
N GLU A 607 0.77 47.42 -16.98
CA GLU A 607 0.28 46.97 -15.67
C GLU A 607 0.67 45.52 -15.38
N CYS A 608 0.70 44.65 -16.40
CA CYS A 608 1.21 43.28 -16.26
C CYS A 608 2.69 43.28 -15.88
N TRP A 609 3.49 44.10 -16.56
CA TRP A 609 4.91 44.22 -16.25
C TRP A 609 5.14 44.79 -14.85
N GLU A 610 4.40 45.83 -14.47
CA GLU A 610 4.46 46.40 -13.13
C GLU A 610 4.12 45.36 -12.05
N LEU A 611 3.03 44.61 -12.23
CA LEU A 611 2.62 43.56 -11.30
C LEU A 611 3.67 42.43 -11.23
N LEU A 612 4.20 41.98 -12.38
CA LEU A 612 5.24 40.96 -12.45
C LEU A 612 6.50 41.44 -11.72
N GLN A 613 6.96 42.64 -12.02
CA GLN A 613 8.17 43.21 -11.44
C GLN A 613 8.05 43.33 -9.91
N ARG A 614 6.94 43.88 -9.41
CA ARG A 614 6.69 44.02 -7.97
C ARG A 614 6.58 42.68 -7.26
N LYS A 615 6.05 41.64 -7.91
CA LYS A 615 5.96 40.30 -7.30
C LYS A 615 7.28 39.56 -7.30
N VAL A 616 8.10 39.71 -8.34
CA VAL A 616 9.40 39.01 -8.46
C VAL A 616 10.49 39.70 -7.65
N PHE A 617 10.60 41.03 -7.75
CA PHE A 617 11.71 41.80 -7.16
C PHE A 617 11.31 42.57 -5.90
N GLN A 618 10.02 42.62 -5.54
CA GLN A 618 9.53 43.41 -4.41
C GLN A 618 9.93 44.89 -4.56
N ASP A 619 10.74 45.41 -3.63
CA ASP A 619 11.26 46.78 -3.66
C ASP A 619 12.59 46.91 -4.42
N GLU A 620 13.16 45.79 -4.90
CA GLU A 620 14.41 45.78 -5.67
C GLU A 620 14.17 46.06 -7.16
N ASN A 621 15.22 46.58 -7.83
CA ASN A 621 15.17 46.82 -9.26
C ASN A 621 15.45 45.55 -10.06
N CYS A 622 14.69 45.34 -11.14
CA CYS A 622 14.95 44.27 -12.10
C CYS A 622 16.34 44.48 -12.76
N PRO A 623 17.20 43.44 -12.80
CA PRO A 623 18.44 43.48 -13.56
C PRO A 623 18.20 43.81 -15.03
N GLN A 624 19.06 44.64 -15.62
CA GLN A 624 18.89 45.12 -17.00
C GLN A 624 18.84 43.98 -18.03
N GLU A 625 19.61 42.91 -17.80
CA GLU A 625 19.67 41.71 -18.65
C GLU A 625 18.34 40.95 -18.70
N LEU A 626 17.50 41.07 -17.66
CA LEU A 626 16.22 40.36 -17.55
C LEU A 626 15.03 41.22 -17.97
N LEU A 627 15.24 42.52 -18.21
CA LEU A 627 14.17 43.49 -18.38
C LEU A 627 13.33 43.23 -19.64
N ASP A 628 13.97 42.99 -20.78
CA ASP A 628 13.28 42.72 -22.03
C ASP A 628 12.58 41.34 -22.02
N ILE A 629 13.24 40.33 -21.44
CA ILE A 629 12.66 38.99 -21.28
C ILE A 629 11.47 39.03 -20.32
N GLY A 630 11.58 39.77 -19.22
CA GLY A 630 10.52 39.97 -18.25
C GLY A 630 9.29 40.64 -18.85
N LYS A 631 9.48 41.71 -19.65
CA LYS A 631 8.39 42.33 -20.40
C LYS A 631 7.73 41.36 -21.37
N GLN A 632 8.52 40.58 -22.10
CA GLN A 632 8.00 39.55 -23.00
C GLN A 632 7.15 38.51 -22.24
N ILE A 633 7.60 38.07 -21.06
CA ILE A 633 6.85 37.15 -20.18
C ILE A 633 5.54 37.79 -19.73
N ALA A 634 5.55 39.05 -19.30
CA ALA A 634 4.36 39.78 -18.88
C ALA A 634 3.34 39.91 -20.02
N THR A 635 3.78 40.26 -21.24
CA THR A 635 2.92 40.31 -22.43
C THR A 635 2.29 38.95 -22.73
N ASN A 636 3.06 37.86 -22.57
CA ASN A 636 2.58 36.50 -22.77
C ASN A 636 1.56 36.03 -21.70
N CYS A 637 1.33 36.79 -20.63
CA CYS A 637 0.26 36.54 -19.66
C CYS A 637 -1.09 37.14 -20.10
N HIS A 638 -1.14 37.85 -21.22
CA HIS A 638 -2.35 38.37 -21.87
C HIS A 638 -3.29 39.16 -20.95
N GLY A 639 -2.74 39.95 -20.03
CA GLY A 639 -3.54 40.83 -19.19
C GLY A 639 -4.25 40.16 -18.02
N LEU A 640 -4.03 38.87 -17.76
CA LEU A 640 -4.69 38.16 -16.66
C LEU A 640 -3.85 38.22 -15.37
N PRO A 641 -4.33 38.86 -14.29
CA PRO A 641 -3.60 38.99 -13.03
C PRO A 641 -3.14 37.65 -12.44
N LEU A 642 -4.00 36.63 -12.42
CA LEU A 642 -3.64 35.32 -11.87
C LEU A 642 -2.46 34.68 -12.60
N ALA A 643 -2.44 34.75 -13.94
CA ALA A 643 -1.33 34.21 -14.74
C ALA A 643 -0.03 34.95 -14.41
N VAL A 644 -0.07 36.29 -14.33
CA VAL A 644 1.09 37.11 -13.96
C VAL A 644 1.62 36.71 -12.58
N VAL A 645 0.75 36.60 -11.58
CA VAL A 645 1.13 36.28 -10.19
C VAL A 645 1.73 34.88 -10.07
N VAL A 646 1.15 33.89 -10.75
CA VAL A 646 1.66 32.51 -10.73
C VAL A 646 3.02 32.41 -11.43
N ILE A 647 3.18 33.07 -12.59
CA ILE A 647 4.49 33.11 -13.27
C ILE A 647 5.51 33.91 -12.46
N ALA A 648 5.11 34.99 -11.78
CA ALA A 648 5.97 35.70 -10.86
C ALA A 648 6.48 34.78 -9.74
N GLY A 649 5.61 33.96 -9.17
CA GLY A 649 5.96 32.97 -8.15
C GLY A 649 6.99 31.94 -8.66
N VAL A 650 6.88 31.52 -9.92
CA VAL A 650 7.89 30.66 -10.57
C VAL A 650 9.23 31.39 -10.68
N LEU A 651 9.24 32.62 -11.19
CA LEU A 651 10.46 33.39 -11.42
C LEU A 651 11.16 33.80 -10.12
N ALA A 652 10.41 34.19 -9.09
CA ALA A 652 10.93 34.56 -7.77
C ALA A 652 11.66 33.40 -7.06
N ASN A 653 11.35 32.16 -7.45
CA ASN A 653 11.96 30.95 -6.90
C ASN A 653 13.00 30.32 -7.84
N MET A 654 13.43 31.02 -8.88
CA MET A 654 14.50 30.61 -9.80
C MET A 654 15.73 31.51 -9.66
N ASP A 655 16.91 30.98 -10.03
CA ASP A 655 18.09 31.81 -10.18
C ASP A 655 17.82 32.93 -11.22
N ASN A 656 18.24 34.16 -10.92
CA ASN A 656 18.18 35.32 -11.80
C ASN A 656 19.19 35.21 -12.97
N LYS A 657 19.12 34.13 -13.74
CA LYS A 657 19.95 33.85 -14.91
C LYS A 657 19.13 33.96 -16.18
N GLU A 658 19.68 34.67 -17.16
CA GLU A 658 19.02 34.98 -18.43
C GLU A 658 18.46 33.73 -19.14
N HIS A 659 19.25 32.66 -19.24
CA HIS A 659 18.84 31.44 -19.93
C HIS A 659 17.63 30.72 -19.29
N LEU A 660 17.43 30.85 -17.97
CA LEU A 660 16.28 30.27 -17.27
C LEU A 660 15.00 31.06 -17.56
N TRP A 661 15.10 32.38 -17.53
CA TRP A 661 13.99 33.27 -17.91
C TRP A 661 13.60 33.10 -19.38
N GLN A 662 14.59 32.97 -20.28
CA GLN A 662 14.33 32.65 -21.68
C GLN A 662 13.62 31.29 -21.85
N LYS A 663 13.94 30.29 -21.02
CA LYS A 663 13.24 28.99 -21.04
C LYS A 663 11.76 29.17 -20.68
N VAL A 664 11.44 29.94 -19.64
CA VAL A 664 10.05 30.25 -19.26
C VAL A 664 9.34 31.01 -20.38
N ALA A 665 9.99 32.01 -20.97
CA ALA A 665 9.42 32.78 -22.09
C ALA A 665 9.09 31.89 -23.30
N ARG A 666 10.00 30.99 -23.70
CA ARG A 666 9.77 30.02 -24.79
C ARG A 666 8.63 29.05 -24.47
N ASN A 667 8.59 28.55 -23.24
CA ASN A 667 7.52 27.67 -22.78
C ASN A 667 6.16 28.36 -22.89
N LEU A 668 6.03 29.61 -22.42
CA LEU A 668 4.82 30.41 -22.58
C LEU A 668 4.42 30.56 -24.06
N SER A 669 5.34 31.00 -24.92
CA SER A 669 5.05 31.22 -26.35
C SER A 669 4.58 29.95 -27.09
N SER A 670 5.11 28.78 -26.72
CA SER A 670 4.70 27.50 -27.32
C SER A 670 3.29 27.04 -26.92
N HIS A 671 2.85 27.34 -25.68
CA HIS A 671 1.49 27.01 -25.22
C HIS A 671 0.46 27.97 -25.83
N ILE A 672 0.79 29.26 -25.94
CA ILE A 672 -0.07 30.29 -26.54
C ILE A 672 -0.39 29.99 -28.01
N SER A 673 0.58 29.47 -28.76
CA SER A 673 0.42 29.14 -30.19
C SER A 673 -0.62 28.03 -30.44
N ARG A 674 -1.01 27.27 -29.42
CA ARG A 674 -1.98 26.16 -29.53
C ARG A 674 -3.41 26.62 -29.22
N ASN A 675 -3.62 27.52 -28.26
CA ASN A 675 -4.94 28.10 -27.96
C ASN A 675 -4.82 29.37 -27.08
N PRO A 676 -4.95 30.60 -27.63
CA PRO A 676 -4.68 31.84 -26.91
C PRO A 676 -5.68 32.18 -25.78
N VAL A 677 -6.75 31.39 -25.60
CA VAL A 677 -7.82 31.65 -24.62
C VAL A 677 -7.71 30.76 -23.37
N ASN A 678 -6.85 29.74 -23.37
CA ASN A 678 -6.84 28.75 -22.29
C ASN A 678 -5.84 29.11 -21.17
N CYS A 679 -6.31 29.89 -20.19
CA CYS A 679 -5.57 30.27 -18.98
C CYS A 679 -4.93 29.07 -18.26
N ILE A 680 -5.59 27.91 -18.26
CA ILE A 680 -5.11 26.72 -17.53
C ILE A 680 -3.73 26.28 -18.06
N GLN A 681 -3.47 26.40 -19.37
CA GLN A 681 -2.17 26.02 -19.95
C GLN A 681 -1.02 26.91 -19.48
N ILE A 682 -1.29 28.18 -19.17
CA ILE A 682 -0.29 29.07 -18.58
C ILE A 682 -0.02 28.64 -17.13
N LEU A 683 -1.08 28.31 -16.39
CA LEU A 683 -0.96 27.83 -15.00
C LEU A 683 -0.18 26.51 -14.92
N GLU A 684 -0.34 25.59 -15.87
CA GLU A 684 0.42 24.32 -15.91
C GLU A 684 1.93 24.49 -15.93
N LEU A 685 2.44 25.64 -16.40
CA LEU A 685 3.87 25.94 -16.33
C LEU A 685 4.36 26.00 -14.88
N SER A 686 3.54 26.49 -13.97
CA SER A 686 3.89 26.50 -12.54
C SER A 686 4.07 25.09 -11.98
N TYR A 687 3.22 24.15 -12.38
CA TYR A 687 3.36 22.73 -12.03
C TYR A 687 4.60 22.10 -12.68
N LYS A 688 4.87 22.39 -13.96
CA LYS A 688 6.06 21.88 -14.67
C LYS A 688 7.37 22.36 -14.03
N HIS A 689 7.39 23.58 -13.49
CA HIS A 689 8.53 24.16 -12.83
C HIS A 689 8.57 23.89 -11.32
N LEU A 690 7.59 23.17 -10.77
CA LEU A 690 7.52 22.82 -9.36
C LEU A 690 8.52 21.68 -9.03
N PRO A 691 9.27 21.76 -7.93
CA PRO A 691 10.08 20.64 -7.45
C PRO A 691 9.27 19.36 -7.31
N MET A 692 9.87 18.23 -7.69
CA MET A 692 9.22 16.92 -7.71
C MET A 692 8.51 16.59 -6.39
N HIS A 693 9.14 16.91 -5.26
CA HIS A 693 8.60 16.59 -3.95
C HIS A 693 7.34 17.40 -3.56
N LEU A 694 7.10 18.56 -4.19
CA LEU A 694 5.91 19.38 -3.93
C LEU A 694 4.73 19.02 -4.84
N LYS A 695 4.98 18.32 -5.96
CA LYS A 695 3.95 17.99 -6.96
C LYS A 695 2.77 17.20 -6.38
N PRO A 696 2.94 16.12 -5.58
CA PRO A 696 1.80 15.37 -5.04
C PRO A 696 1.00 16.19 -4.04
N CYS A 697 1.70 16.98 -3.22
CA CYS A 697 1.08 17.89 -2.26
C CYS A 697 0.17 18.91 -2.96
N LEU A 698 0.60 19.46 -4.10
CA LEU A 698 -0.23 20.34 -4.92
C LEU A 698 -1.40 19.59 -5.58
N LEU A 699 -1.15 18.42 -6.18
CA LEU A 699 -2.21 17.64 -6.83
C LEU A 699 -3.29 17.17 -5.86
N TYR A 700 -2.97 17.00 -4.58
CA TYR A 700 -3.92 16.64 -3.53
C TYR A 700 -5.10 17.60 -3.42
N PHE A 701 -4.90 18.89 -3.75
CA PHE A 701 -5.99 19.88 -3.76
C PHE A 701 -7.06 19.60 -4.83
N GLY A 702 -6.72 18.83 -5.87
CA GLY A 702 -7.68 18.41 -6.90
C GLY A 702 -8.79 17.48 -6.39
N ALA A 703 -8.63 16.87 -5.20
CA ALA A 703 -9.64 16.05 -4.52
C ALA A 703 -10.46 16.83 -3.46
N LEU A 704 -10.06 18.05 -3.13
CA LEU A 704 -10.73 18.82 -2.07
C LEU A 704 -11.94 19.58 -2.63
N GLU A 705 -12.89 19.93 -1.76
CA GLU A 705 -14.05 20.75 -2.13
C GLU A 705 -13.61 22.13 -2.62
N GLU A 706 -14.28 22.65 -3.66
CA GLU A 706 -14.03 24.00 -4.16
C GLU A 706 -14.31 25.06 -3.09
N ASP A 707 -13.54 26.16 -3.13
CA ASP A 707 -13.70 27.36 -2.33
C ASP A 707 -13.60 27.26 -0.80
N LYS A 708 -13.29 26.08 -0.27
CA LYS A 708 -13.20 25.84 1.17
C LYS A 708 -11.84 26.24 1.75
N GLU A 709 -11.87 26.93 2.89
CA GLU A 709 -10.65 27.12 3.68
C GLU A 709 -10.19 25.81 4.31
N ILE A 710 -8.90 25.52 4.15
CA ILE A 710 -8.30 24.26 4.60
C ILE A 710 -7.43 24.56 5.82
N PRO A 711 -7.71 23.93 6.99
CA PRO A 711 -6.82 24.02 8.13
C PRO A 711 -5.45 23.40 7.82
N VAL A 712 -4.38 24.19 7.91
CA VAL A 712 -3.02 23.75 7.54
C VAL A 712 -2.57 22.54 8.35
N ARG A 713 -2.94 22.48 9.64
CA ARG A 713 -2.64 21.32 10.50
C ARG A 713 -3.27 20.03 9.98
N LYS A 714 -4.50 20.10 9.48
CA LYS A 714 -5.18 18.93 8.90
C LYS A 714 -4.52 18.52 7.58
N LEU A 715 -4.18 19.50 6.75
CA LEU A 715 -3.48 19.26 5.48
C LEU A 715 -2.13 18.54 5.69
N ILE A 716 -1.33 19.01 6.66
CA ILE A 716 -0.06 18.38 7.03
C ILE A 716 -0.27 16.91 7.40
N TRP A 717 -1.22 16.61 8.30
CA TRP A 717 -1.48 15.23 8.69
C TRP A 717 -1.92 14.33 7.53
N LEU A 718 -2.70 14.87 6.59
CA LEU A 718 -3.08 14.13 5.40
C LEU A 718 -1.86 13.83 4.53
N TRP A 719 -1.01 14.82 4.24
CA TRP A 719 0.20 14.59 3.44
C TRP A 719 1.19 13.64 4.09
N VAL A 720 1.34 13.70 5.42
CA VAL A 720 2.16 12.76 6.17
C VAL A 720 1.59 11.35 6.09
N ALA A 721 0.28 11.18 6.27
CA ALA A 721 -0.39 9.88 6.19
C ALA A 721 -0.32 9.27 4.78
N GLU A 722 -0.35 10.09 3.74
CA GLU A 722 -0.22 9.67 2.34
C GLU A 722 1.24 9.42 1.92
N GLY A 723 2.22 9.69 2.80
CA GLY A 723 3.65 9.48 2.50
C GLY A 723 4.25 10.50 1.52
N TYR A 724 3.61 11.65 1.30
CA TYR A 724 4.11 12.69 0.37
C TYR A 724 5.25 13.55 0.93
N ILE A 725 5.64 13.31 2.16
CA ILE A 725 6.65 14.11 2.86
C ILE A 725 7.95 13.33 2.95
N LYS A 726 9.02 13.94 2.42
CA LYS A 726 10.35 13.34 2.46
C LYS A 726 10.92 13.40 3.88
N LYS A 727 11.53 12.31 4.33
CA LYS A 727 12.26 12.29 5.62
C LYS A 727 13.57 13.09 5.53
N GLU A 728 13.81 13.92 6.54
CA GLU A 728 15.07 14.65 6.76
C GLU A 728 15.60 14.33 8.16
N GLU A 729 16.89 13.98 8.31
CA GLU A 729 17.47 13.46 9.56
C GLU A 729 17.32 14.39 10.79
N HIS A 730 17.07 15.68 10.57
CA HIS A 730 17.04 16.70 11.63
C HIS A 730 15.70 17.42 11.76
N LYS A 731 14.64 16.94 11.10
CA LYS A 731 13.30 17.55 11.15
C LYS A 731 12.21 16.50 11.32
N SER A 732 11.12 16.89 11.97
CA SER A 732 9.90 16.07 11.93
C SER A 732 9.27 16.12 10.55
N LEU A 733 8.46 15.10 10.20
CA LEU A 733 7.68 15.11 8.96
C LEU A 733 6.72 16.30 8.92
N GLU A 734 6.15 16.68 10.06
CA GLU A 734 5.26 17.83 10.16
C GLU A 734 5.98 19.16 9.89
N ASP A 735 7.25 19.29 10.30
CA ASP A 735 8.05 20.48 10.00
C ASP A 735 8.38 20.57 8.50
N VAL A 736 8.79 19.46 7.88
CA VAL A 736 9.04 19.40 6.42
C VAL A 736 7.75 19.68 5.64
N ALA A 737 6.61 19.14 6.08
CA ALA A 737 5.32 19.40 5.47
C ALA A 737 4.91 20.88 5.57
N LEU A 738 5.18 21.53 6.71
CA LEU A 738 4.95 22.97 6.86
C LEU A 738 5.84 23.78 5.91
N GLU A 739 7.10 23.40 5.73
CA GLU A 739 7.98 24.02 4.72
C GLU A 739 7.42 23.85 3.31
N TYR A 740 6.81 22.71 2.99
CA TYR A 740 6.18 22.49 1.69
C TYR A 740 4.99 23.43 1.48
N VAL A 741 4.14 23.64 2.50
CA VAL A 741 3.05 24.62 2.47
C VAL A 741 3.59 26.02 2.20
N VAL A 742 4.64 26.44 2.92
CA VAL A 742 5.28 27.75 2.73
C VAL A 742 5.84 27.88 1.31
N LYS A 743 6.56 26.87 0.81
CA LYS A 743 7.09 26.87 -0.57
C LYS A 743 6.00 26.98 -1.65
N LEU A 744 4.82 26.41 -1.42
CA LEU A 744 3.68 26.56 -2.34
C LEU A 744 3.05 27.96 -2.27
N ILE A 745 3.00 28.56 -1.07
CA ILE A 745 2.56 29.95 -0.87
C ILE A 745 3.53 30.93 -1.54
N ASP A 746 4.84 30.74 -1.38
CA ASP A 746 5.88 31.58 -2.00
C ASP A 746 5.82 31.54 -3.53
N ARG A 747 5.27 30.46 -4.09
CA ARG A 747 5.01 30.30 -5.54
C ARG A 747 3.64 30.81 -5.97
N SER A 748 2.89 31.44 -5.05
CA SER A 748 1.52 31.92 -5.27
C SER A 748 0.54 30.83 -5.74
N LEU A 749 0.81 29.56 -5.38
CA LEU A 749 -0.07 28.43 -5.68
C LEU A 749 -1.12 28.21 -4.58
N LEU A 750 -0.82 28.67 -3.36
CA LEU A 750 -1.73 28.72 -2.23
C LEU A 750 -1.83 30.14 -1.70
N LEU A 751 -3.03 30.48 -1.23
CA LEU A 751 -3.35 31.73 -0.58
C LEU A 751 -3.48 31.50 0.93
N VAL A 752 -2.94 32.42 1.73
CA VAL A 752 -3.13 32.40 3.19
C VAL A 752 -4.47 33.05 3.51
N SER A 753 -5.36 32.33 4.18
CA SER A 753 -6.68 32.82 4.57
C SER A 753 -6.66 33.39 5.98
N GLU A 754 -6.12 32.64 6.94
CA GLU A 754 -5.99 33.09 8.33
C GLU A 754 -4.60 32.80 8.88
N ARG A 755 -4.11 33.71 9.71
CA ARG A 755 -2.92 33.52 10.54
C ARG A 755 -3.29 33.39 12.01
N ARG A 756 -2.48 32.67 12.76
CA ARG A 756 -2.54 32.58 14.22
C ARG A 756 -1.92 33.82 14.85
N PHE A 757 -2.14 34.00 16.15
CA PHE A 757 -1.56 35.10 16.93
C PHE A 757 -0.03 35.09 16.97
N ASP A 758 0.59 33.93 16.77
CA ASP A 758 2.05 33.76 16.67
C ASP A 758 2.60 34.05 15.25
N GLY A 759 1.76 34.51 14.32
CA GLY A 759 2.11 34.77 12.93
C GLY A 759 2.09 33.54 12.02
N GLY A 760 1.95 32.33 12.59
CA GLY A 760 1.90 31.07 11.86
C GLY A 760 0.63 30.92 11.01
N ILE A 761 0.70 30.14 9.94
CA ILE A 761 -0.42 29.96 9.01
C ILE A 761 -1.46 29.03 9.67
N LYS A 762 -2.71 29.49 9.78
CA LYS A 762 -3.82 28.73 10.38
C LYS A 762 -4.62 28.00 9.31
N THR A 763 -5.06 28.72 8.30
CA THR A 763 -5.83 28.21 7.16
C THR A 763 -5.26 28.72 5.85
N CYS A 764 -5.38 27.91 4.79
CA CYS A 764 -5.01 28.27 3.44
C CYS A 764 -6.13 27.91 2.46
N LYS A 765 -6.09 28.51 1.27
CA LYS A 765 -7.03 28.29 0.18
C LYS A 765 -6.28 28.15 -1.14
N ILE A 766 -6.80 27.35 -2.07
CA ILE A 766 -6.32 27.30 -3.46
C ILE A 766 -7.28 28.09 -4.36
N HIS A 767 -6.76 28.77 -5.38
CA HIS A 767 -7.59 29.44 -6.38
C HIS A 767 -8.30 28.38 -7.25
N ASP A 768 -9.57 28.60 -7.59
CA ASP A 768 -10.39 27.64 -8.35
C ASP A 768 -9.75 27.16 -9.67
N LEU A 769 -9.19 28.06 -10.49
CA LEU A 769 -8.47 27.68 -11.73
C LEU A 769 -7.21 26.84 -11.46
N LEU A 770 -6.52 27.05 -10.33
CA LEU A 770 -5.39 26.22 -9.94
C LEU A 770 -5.87 24.85 -9.46
N GLN A 771 -7.01 24.79 -8.78
CA GLN A 771 -7.64 23.53 -8.38
C GLN A 771 -8.10 22.73 -9.60
N GLU A 772 -8.76 23.37 -10.58
CA GLU A 772 -9.16 22.75 -11.85
C GLU A 772 -7.95 22.20 -12.60
N MET A 773 -6.84 22.96 -12.65
CA MET A 773 -5.57 22.48 -13.18
C MET A 773 -5.09 21.22 -12.44
N CYS A 774 -5.12 21.24 -11.10
CA CYS A 774 -4.71 20.09 -10.28
C CYS A 774 -5.59 18.86 -10.55
N SER A 775 -6.91 19.02 -10.61
CA SER A 775 -7.85 17.93 -10.91
C SER A 775 -7.58 17.34 -12.29
N ARG A 776 -7.39 18.18 -13.32
CA ARG A 776 -7.07 17.70 -14.68
C ARG A 776 -5.76 16.94 -14.73
N ILE A 777 -4.69 17.49 -14.15
CA ILE A 777 -3.38 16.83 -14.11
C ILE A 777 -3.48 15.52 -13.30
N ALA A 778 -4.24 15.51 -12.20
CA ALA A 778 -4.43 14.33 -11.38
C ALA A 778 -5.18 13.22 -12.12
N GLU A 779 -6.24 13.56 -12.87
CA GLU A 779 -6.99 12.61 -13.70
C GLU A 779 -6.14 12.04 -14.85
N GLU A 780 -5.44 12.90 -15.60
CA GLU A 780 -4.54 12.47 -16.69
C GLU A 780 -3.48 11.48 -16.20
N ASN A 781 -3.02 11.70 -14.98
CA ASN A 781 -2.00 10.90 -14.32
C ASN A 781 -2.54 9.75 -13.47
N ASN A 782 -3.85 9.48 -13.45
CA ASN A 782 -4.47 8.51 -12.53
C ASN A 782 -4.07 8.71 -11.04
N PHE A 783 -3.69 9.93 -10.64
CA PHE A 783 -3.30 10.25 -9.27
C PHE A 783 -4.52 10.28 -8.35
N LEU A 784 -5.64 10.80 -8.85
CA LEU A 784 -6.93 10.83 -8.17
C LEU A 784 -8.01 10.36 -9.15
N LYS A 785 -8.91 9.48 -8.71
CA LYS A 785 -10.17 9.22 -9.42
C LYS A 785 -11.28 9.96 -8.70
N VAL A 786 -11.78 11.03 -9.29
CA VAL A 786 -12.95 11.74 -8.76
C VAL A 786 -14.16 10.82 -8.93
N VAL A 787 -14.53 10.12 -7.86
CA VAL A 787 -15.80 9.40 -7.81
C VAL A 787 -16.89 10.46 -7.60
N LYS A 788 -17.58 10.83 -8.68
CA LYS A 788 -18.82 11.62 -8.57
C LYS A 788 -19.86 10.73 -7.89
N LEU A 789 -20.04 10.91 -6.58
CA LEU A 789 -21.07 10.27 -5.78
C LEU A 789 -22.46 10.84 -6.07
#